data_AF-A0A5C1HVH0-F1
#
_entry.id   AF-A0A5C1HVH0-F1
#
_cell.length_a   1.000
_cell.length_b   1.000
_cell.length_c   1.000
_cell.angle_alpha   90.00
_cell.angle_beta   90.00
_cell.angle_gamma   90.00
#
_symmetry.space_group_name_H-M   'P 1'
#
loop_
_entity.id
_entity.type
_entity.pdbx_description
1 polymer ?
#
loop_
_entity_poly.entity_id
_entity_poly.type
_entity_poly.pdbx_seq_one_letter_code
_entity_poly.pdbx_strand_id
1 'polypeptide(L)'
;MKKEQHKEKPIDAKQPRIDISPAKEKEEKHDHQHDENEAGHEHGGIFGKNTELIFAILSGVFLALGFGLSYIHSLPPLTSTILYAIGYFFGGFFTTKEAFEAISKGQFEIDFLMLIAAVGAAFLGQWAEGALLLFLFSFGHSLEHYAMGKATKSIAALADLAPKTAIVRRDGKESEVPIEELVLGDIIIIKPNSKISADGAVIKGESSVNQAPITGESVPVDKSPVSDPEKDYDDKSLKAENKVFAGTINGSQVLEVKVTRLAADSTLSRLVKLVNDTEAQKSPTQLFTDKLQKYYVPAVLILVVILLFAYLVIDEPFSKSFYRAMAVLVAASPCALAISTPSAVLSAIARAARSGVLIKGGGPLEQLGGLTAIAFDKTGTLTEGKPQLTGVVALGKLSEDEVLEIAIAVEKLSDHPLAAAIVKGGLERLKQKDIPSAKNLQAVTGHGVKATVGNKKIVIGNRSLFKKLSDEINKQVEKLENEGNTTMLIEQDGEIIGMIALMDVPRKEAKKTLAELKELGIKRMIMLTGDNQQVAEAVAKRIGITDAMGGLLPEDKVKAIEDLIKREKQVAMIGDGVNDAPAMAKSTVGIAMGAAGSDVALETADIALMADRLDNLPFAIGLSRQSRRVIKQNLVISLGMVAVLIPLTILGISGIGPAVIGHEGSTLVVVFNGLRLLVYQNGRK
;
A
#
# COMPACT_ATOMS: atom_id res chain seq x y z
N MET A 1 -37.92 -10.29 -78.90
CA MET A 1 -36.52 -10.40 -79.37
C MET A 1 -36.19 -9.21 -80.25
N LYS A 2 -35.34 -8.27 -79.82
CA LYS A 2 -34.28 -7.62 -80.61
C LYS A 2 -33.67 -6.43 -79.85
N LYS A 3 -32.36 -6.28 -80.10
CA LYS A 3 -31.40 -5.30 -79.59
C LYS A 3 -31.85 -3.85 -79.78
N GLU A 4 -31.35 -2.95 -78.92
CA GLU A 4 -30.64 -1.74 -79.37
C GLU A 4 -29.74 -1.14 -78.27
N GLN A 5 -28.63 -0.56 -78.72
CA GLN A 5 -27.51 0.03 -77.98
C GLN A 5 -27.65 1.57 -77.89
N HIS A 6 -26.71 2.18 -77.15
CA HIS A 6 -26.31 3.62 -77.09
C HIS A 6 -26.95 4.46 -75.98
N LYS A 7 -26.25 5.38 -75.27
CA LYS A 7 -24.94 6.04 -75.44
C LYS A 7 -24.50 6.83 -74.17
N GLU A 8 -23.18 6.99 -74.00
CA GLU A 8 -22.39 8.16 -73.47
C GLU A 8 -22.54 8.73 -72.02
N LYS A 9 -21.55 8.42 -71.14
CA LYS A 9 -20.43 9.24 -70.53
C LYS A 9 -20.68 10.70 -69.97
N PRO A 10 -19.79 11.32 -69.14
CA PRO A 10 -19.55 11.18 -67.66
C PRO A 10 -19.41 12.57 -66.91
N ILE A 11 -18.88 12.57 -65.65
CA ILE A 11 -18.25 13.71 -64.89
C ILE A 11 -19.29 14.54 -64.07
N ASP A 12 -19.15 14.93 -62.78
CA ASP A 12 -18.00 15.20 -61.89
C ASP A 12 -18.35 15.06 -60.39
N ALA A 13 -17.31 15.10 -59.54
CA ALA A 13 -17.28 14.89 -58.11
C ALA A 13 -18.05 15.91 -57.23
N LYS A 14 -18.62 15.42 -56.12
CA LYS A 14 -18.54 16.02 -54.76
C LYS A 14 -19.21 15.10 -53.71
N GLN A 15 -18.42 14.63 -52.75
CA GLN A 15 -18.90 13.92 -51.55
C GLN A 15 -19.77 14.86 -50.68
N PRO A 16 -20.90 14.38 -50.13
CA PRO A 16 -21.56 15.04 -49.01
C PRO A 16 -21.12 14.44 -47.67
N ARG A 17 -20.83 15.32 -46.72
CA ARG A 17 -20.68 15.03 -45.28
C ARG A 17 -21.98 14.41 -44.77
N ILE A 18 -21.87 13.32 -44.00
CA ILE A 18 -22.98 12.77 -43.22
C ILE A 18 -22.77 13.16 -41.77
N ASP A 19 -23.71 13.96 -41.29
CA ASP A 19 -23.99 14.33 -39.92
C ASP A 19 -24.53 13.10 -39.17
N ILE A 20 -23.95 12.75 -38.03
CA ILE A 20 -24.41 11.64 -37.19
C ILE A 20 -24.70 12.21 -35.81
N SER A 21 -25.94 12.66 -35.62
CA SER A 21 -26.55 12.81 -34.29
C SER A 21 -26.77 11.42 -33.69
N PRO A 22 -26.45 11.16 -32.40
CA PRO A 22 -26.69 9.86 -31.81
C PRO A 22 -28.16 9.65 -31.47
N ALA A 23 -28.65 8.46 -31.83
CA ALA A 23 -29.97 7.97 -31.51
C ALA A 23 -30.13 7.71 -30.00
N LYS A 24 -31.34 7.99 -29.51
CA LYS A 24 -31.84 7.61 -28.19
C LYS A 24 -31.78 6.09 -28.02
N GLU A 25 -30.87 5.62 -27.17
CA GLU A 25 -30.94 4.32 -26.52
C GLU A 25 -31.28 4.47 -25.03
N LYS A 26 -32.00 3.45 -24.55
CA LYS A 26 -32.79 3.41 -23.33
C LYS A 26 -31.94 3.65 -22.08
N GLU A 27 -32.41 4.55 -21.23
CA GLU A 27 -31.99 4.65 -19.83
C GLU A 27 -32.35 3.35 -19.09
N GLU A 28 -31.40 2.42 -19.02
CA GLU A 28 -31.32 1.51 -17.89
C GLU A 28 -30.86 2.33 -16.68
N LYS A 29 -31.75 2.46 -15.70
CA LYS A 29 -31.43 3.02 -14.39
C LYS A 29 -30.30 2.19 -13.78
N HIS A 30 -29.08 2.72 -13.86
CA HIS A 30 -28.01 2.31 -12.97
C HIS A 30 -28.44 2.68 -11.55
N ASP A 31 -28.81 1.64 -10.81
CA ASP A 31 -29.00 1.68 -9.38
C ASP A 31 -27.65 2.07 -8.78
N HIS A 32 -27.51 3.34 -8.39
CA HIS A 32 -26.40 3.78 -7.57
C HIS A 32 -26.57 3.11 -6.20
N GLN A 33 -25.97 1.93 -6.06
CA GLN A 33 -25.63 1.37 -4.77
C GLN A 33 -24.73 2.41 -4.09
N HIS A 34 -25.35 3.17 -3.18
CA HIS A 34 -24.65 3.98 -2.22
C HIS A 34 -23.80 3.03 -1.38
N ASP A 35 -22.50 3.02 -1.66
CA ASP A 35 -21.49 2.48 -0.76
C ASP A 35 -21.68 3.13 0.61
N GLU A 36 -22.09 2.31 1.58
CA GLU A 36 -22.16 2.63 2.99
C GLU A 36 -20.74 2.85 3.53
N ASN A 37 -20.19 4.02 3.23
CA ASN A 37 -19.05 4.53 3.96
C ASN A 37 -19.53 4.93 5.36
N GLU A 38 -18.94 4.31 6.39
CA GLU A 38 -18.79 4.92 7.71
C GLU A 38 -17.99 6.22 7.54
N ALA A 39 -18.67 7.23 7.01
CA ALA A 39 -18.15 8.59 6.96
C ALA A 39 -17.93 8.99 8.41
N GLY A 40 -16.65 9.10 8.79
CA GLY A 40 -16.24 9.74 10.04
C GLY A 40 -17.01 11.04 10.17
N HIS A 41 -18.03 11.02 11.03
CA HIS A 41 -18.86 12.16 11.28
C HIS A 41 -17.96 13.20 11.96
N GLU A 42 -17.44 14.17 11.20
CA GLU A 42 -16.98 15.43 11.78
C GLU A 42 -18.22 16.14 12.35
N HIS A 43 -18.67 15.72 13.53
CA HIS A 43 -19.61 16.46 14.34
C HIS A 43 -18.87 17.71 14.86
N GLY A 44 -18.85 18.74 14.03
CA GLY A 44 -18.65 20.11 14.47
C GLY A 44 -19.83 20.53 15.35
N GLY A 45 -19.89 20.02 16.58
CA GLY A 45 -20.83 20.48 17.59
C GLY A 45 -20.52 21.92 18.02
N ILE A 46 -21.23 22.40 19.03
CA ILE A 46 -21.14 23.78 19.55
C ILE A 46 -19.68 24.20 19.88
N PHE A 47 -18.79 23.24 20.15
CA PHE A 47 -17.38 23.47 20.48
C PHE A 47 -16.38 22.88 19.46
N GLY A 48 -16.83 22.59 18.22
CA GLY A 48 -15.97 22.05 17.16
C GLY A 48 -15.53 20.60 17.39
N LYS A 49 -14.32 20.24 16.94
CA LYS A 49 -13.82 18.83 16.88
C LYS A 49 -13.61 18.17 18.26
N ASN A 50 -13.69 18.92 19.36
CA ASN A 50 -13.48 18.42 20.72
C ASN A 50 -14.79 18.35 21.53
N THR A 51 -15.95 18.51 20.88
CA THR A 51 -17.24 18.61 21.57
C THR A 51 -17.52 17.37 22.45
N GLU A 52 -17.28 16.16 21.93
CA GLU A 52 -17.46 14.91 22.68
C GLU A 52 -16.59 14.85 23.95
N LEU A 53 -15.31 15.20 23.85
CA LEU A 53 -14.40 15.21 24.99
C LEU A 53 -14.85 16.23 26.05
N ILE A 54 -15.33 17.41 25.63
CA ILE A 54 -15.84 18.43 26.56
C ILE A 54 -17.08 17.91 27.29
N PHE A 55 -17.99 17.24 26.58
CA PHE A 55 -19.20 16.66 27.19
C PHE A 55 -18.84 15.54 28.17
N ALA A 56 -17.89 14.66 27.83
CA ALA A 56 -17.37 13.65 28.75
C ALA A 56 -16.75 14.29 30.02
N ILE A 57 -15.93 15.34 29.86
CA ILE A 57 -15.34 16.06 31.00
C ILE A 57 -16.43 16.69 31.87
N LEU A 58 -17.43 17.32 31.27
CA LEU A 58 -18.56 17.89 32.01
C LEU A 58 -19.30 16.81 32.80
N SER A 59 -19.58 15.66 32.19
CA SER A 59 -20.18 14.51 32.87
C SER A 59 -19.36 14.08 34.10
N GLY A 60 -18.03 13.98 33.95
CA GLY A 60 -17.12 13.65 35.05
C GLY A 60 -17.07 14.71 36.16
N VAL A 61 -17.12 16.00 35.81
CA VAL A 61 -17.19 17.10 36.79
C VAL A 61 -18.47 17.02 37.60
N PHE A 62 -19.63 16.85 36.95
CA PHE A 62 -20.91 16.74 37.63
C PHE A 62 -21.02 15.48 38.49
N LEU A 63 -20.45 14.36 38.03
CA LEU A 63 -20.30 13.14 38.82
C LEU A 63 -19.46 13.39 40.09
N ALA A 64 -18.29 14.01 39.93
CA ALA A 64 -17.37 14.28 41.05
C ALA A 64 -17.99 15.25 42.07
N LEU A 65 -18.68 16.29 41.60
CA LEU A 65 -19.41 17.22 42.46
C LEU A 65 -20.59 16.52 43.16
N GLY A 66 -21.39 15.75 42.45
CA GLY A 66 -22.50 14.98 43.02
C GLY A 66 -22.03 14.01 44.10
N PHE A 67 -20.92 13.31 43.85
CA PHE A 67 -20.29 12.39 44.78
C PHE A 67 -19.69 13.10 46.00
N GLY A 68 -18.93 14.18 45.80
CA GLY A 68 -18.34 14.97 46.88
C GLY A 68 -19.40 15.58 47.79
N LEU A 69 -20.47 16.15 47.23
CA LEU A 69 -21.56 16.74 48.01
C LEU A 69 -22.42 15.69 48.72
N SER A 70 -22.40 14.43 48.28
CA SER A 70 -23.17 13.36 48.94
C SER A 70 -22.69 13.04 50.37
N TYR A 71 -21.43 13.38 50.70
CA TYR A 71 -20.87 13.24 52.05
C TYR A 71 -21.23 14.40 52.98
N ILE A 72 -21.74 15.52 52.43
CA ILE A 72 -22.10 16.70 53.19
C ILE A 72 -23.53 16.54 53.70
N HIS A 73 -23.67 16.12 54.95
CA HIS A 73 -24.97 15.84 55.59
C HIS A 73 -25.87 17.07 55.74
N SER A 74 -25.34 18.29 55.58
CA SER A 74 -26.09 19.55 55.64
C SER A 74 -26.80 19.91 54.33
N LEU A 75 -26.59 19.16 53.25
CA LEU A 75 -27.24 19.39 51.97
C LEU A 75 -28.35 18.38 51.71
N PRO A 76 -29.47 18.78 51.06
CA PRO A 76 -30.50 17.84 50.65
C PRO A 76 -29.93 16.75 49.72
N PRO A 77 -30.30 15.47 49.90
CA PRO A 77 -29.89 14.38 49.00
C PRO A 77 -30.24 14.64 47.52
N LEU A 78 -31.31 15.42 47.29
CA LEU A 78 -31.76 15.85 45.97
C LEU A 78 -30.68 16.65 45.22
N THR A 79 -29.81 17.39 45.92
CA THR A 79 -28.74 18.17 45.30
C THR A 79 -27.74 17.27 44.58
N SER A 80 -27.33 16.15 45.20
CA SER A 80 -26.46 15.16 44.55
C SER A 80 -27.17 14.45 43.40
N THR A 81 -28.46 14.10 43.54
CA THR A 81 -29.23 13.47 42.47
C THR A 81 -29.38 14.38 41.24
N ILE A 82 -29.62 15.68 41.42
CA ILE A 82 -29.67 16.65 40.32
C ILE A 82 -28.31 16.73 39.60
N LEU A 83 -27.21 16.77 40.34
CA LEU A 83 -25.87 16.78 39.74
C LEU A 83 -25.59 15.49 38.95
N TYR A 84 -25.97 14.33 39.48
CA TYR A 84 -25.88 13.09 38.72
C TYR A 84 -26.76 13.12 37.46
N ALA A 85 -27.99 13.63 37.54
CA ALA A 85 -28.87 13.74 36.37
C ALA A 85 -28.29 14.67 35.28
N ILE A 86 -27.61 15.76 35.66
CA ILE A 86 -26.86 16.60 34.71
C ILE A 86 -25.68 15.81 34.12
N GLY A 87 -24.98 15.02 34.96
CA GLY A 87 -23.94 14.10 34.51
C GLY A 87 -24.42 13.07 33.49
N TYR A 88 -25.62 12.51 33.69
CA TYR A 88 -26.29 11.62 32.73
C TYR A 88 -26.56 12.31 31.40
N PHE A 89 -27.06 13.55 31.43
CA PHE A 89 -27.33 14.30 30.22
C PHE A 89 -26.06 14.48 29.37
N PHE A 90 -24.97 14.98 29.98
CA PHE A 90 -23.72 15.19 29.24
C PHE A 90 -23.05 13.89 28.80
N GLY A 91 -23.04 12.86 29.64
CA GLY A 91 -22.41 11.58 29.33
C GLY A 91 -23.21 10.72 28.35
N GLY A 92 -24.54 10.82 28.36
CA GLY A 92 -25.43 10.05 27.50
C GLY A 92 -25.81 10.75 26.19
N PHE A 93 -25.48 12.04 26.00
CA PHE A 93 -25.96 12.83 24.86
C PHE A 93 -25.60 12.21 23.50
N PHE A 94 -24.30 11.95 23.28
CA PHE A 94 -23.80 11.39 22.02
C PHE A 94 -24.23 9.93 21.85
N THR A 95 -24.08 9.12 22.90
CA THR A 95 -24.51 7.72 22.90
C THR A 95 -25.99 7.55 22.59
N THR A 96 -26.85 8.44 23.09
CA THR A 96 -28.30 8.40 22.81
C THR A 96 -28.59 8.74 21.35
N LYS A 97 -27.86 9.71 20.80
CA LYS A 97 -28.00 10.10 19.40
C LYS A 97 -27.55 8.96 18.47
N GLU A 98 -26.39 8.39 18.72
CA GLU A 98 -25.82 7.24 17.97
C GLU A 98 -26.75 6.03 18.05
N ALA A 99 -27.19 5.66 19.26
CA ALA A 99 -28.12 4.55 19.45
C ALA A 99 -29.45 4.75 18.68
N PHE A 100 -29.97 5.99 18.62
CA PHE A 100 -31.19 6.27 17.86
C PHE A 100 -30.97 6.12 16.35
N GLU A 101 -29.85 6.62 15.84
CA GLU A 101 -29.46 6.47 14.42
C GLU A 101 -29.25 4.98 14.06
N ALA A 102 -28.56 4.20 14.88
CA ALA A 102 -28.32 2.77 14.66
C ALA A 102 -29.64 1.96 14.66
N ILE A 103 -30.52 2.22 15.63
CA ILE A 103 -31.84 1.57 15.71
C ILE A 103 -32.70 1.91 14.48
N SER A 104 -32.63 3.15 13.98
CA SER A 104 -33.35 3.55 12.76
C SER A 104 -32.92 2.76 11.51
N LYS A 105 -31.68 2.24 11.51
CA LYS A 105 -31.10 1.39 10.46
C LYS A 105 -31.27 -0.11 10.76
N GLY A 106 -31.97 -0.49 11.84
CA GLY A 106 -32.19 -1.88 12.24
C GLY A 106 -30.98 -2.56 12.89
N GLN A 107 -29.98 -1.79 13.32
CA GLN A 107 -28.78 -2.28 13.99
C GLN A 107 -28.93 -2.11 15.50
N PHE A 108 -28.67 -3.17 16.27
CA PHE A 108 -28.65 -3.13 17.73
C PHE A 108 -27.19 -3.07 18.21
N GLU A 109 -26.76 -1.89 18.62
CA GLU A 109 -25.42 -1.64 19.11
C GLU A 109 -25.32 -1.78 20.63
N ILE A 110 -24.09 -2.01 21.10
CA ILE A 110 -23.78 -2.21 22.52
C ILE A 110 -24.06 -0.93 23.33
N ASP A 111 -23.90 0.21 22.68
CA ASP A 111 -24.13 1.57 23.19
C ASP A 111 -25.55 1.73 23.74
N PHE A 112 -26.54 1.13 23.06
CA PHE A 112 -27.92 1.10 23.54
C PHE A 112 -28.07 0.31 24.84
N LEU A 113 -27.33 -0.80 25.00
CA LEU A 113 -27.34 -1.62 26.21
C LEU A 113 -26.75 -0.86 27.40
N MET A 114 -25.74 -0.03 27.16
CA MET A 114 -25.12 0.83 28.18
C MET A 114 -26.09 1.90 28.67
N LEU A 115 -26.89 2.50 27.78
CA LEU A 115 -27.96 3.42 28.15
C LEU A 115 -29.03 2.72 29.01
N ILE A 116 -29.46 1.51 28.62
CA ILE A 116 -30.39 0.71 29.41
C ILE A 116 -29.82 0.42 30.81
N ALA A 117 -28.56 0.04 30.91
CA ALA A 117 -27.91 -0.23 32.20
C ALA A 117 -27.83 1.03 33.08
N ALA A 118 -27.50 2.19 32.51
CA ALA A 118 -27.44 3.47 33.23
C ALA A 118 -28.81 3.90 33.75
N VAL A 119 -29.85 3.75 32.91
CA VAL A 119 -31.25 4.02 33.28
C VAL A 119 -31.72 3.03 34.35
N GLY A 120 -31.39 1.74 34.20
CA GLY A 120 -31.68 0.71 35.19
C GLY A 120 -31.04 0.98 36.55
N ALA A 121 -29.78 1.45 36.57
CA ALA A 121 -29.10 1.89 37.78
C ALA A 121 -29.82 3.07 38.45
N ALA A 122 -30.26 4.07 37.67
CA ALA A 122 -31.03 5.21 38.18
C ALA A 122 -32.36 4.77 38.80
N PHE A 123 -33.08 3.84 38.15
CA PHE A 123 -34.33 3.27 38.68
C PHE A 123 -34.16 2.56 40.02
N LEU A 124 -32.99 1.95 40.26
CA LEU A 124 -32.65 1.33 41.54
C LEU A 124 -32.10 2.31 42.59
N GLY A 125 -32.05 3.61 42.28
CA GLY A 125 -31.46 4.63 43.15
C GLY A 125 -29.92 4.69 43.10
N GLN A 126 -29.27 3.90 42.24
CA GLN A 126 -27.83 3.87 42.03
C GLN A 126 -27.37 4.94 41.02
N TRP A 127 -27.79 6.18 41.23
CA TRP A 127 -27.51 7.32 40.34
C TRP A 127 -26.01 7.57 40.13
N ALA A 128 -25.21 7.41 41.18
CA ALA A 128 -23.76 7.61 41.07
C ALA A 128 -23.11 6.58 40.13
N GLU A 129 -23.54 5.32 40.18
CA GLU A 129 -22.96 4.25 39.35
C GLU A 129 -23.34 4.39 37.88
N GLY A 130 -24.59 4.75 37.57
CA GLY A 130 -24.97 4.98 36.18
C GLY A 130 -24.41 6.29 35.61
N ALA A 131 -24.17 7.31 36.44
CA ALA A 131 -23.44 8.51 36.02
C ALA A 131 -21.95 8.19 35.76
N LEU A 132 -21.33 7.36 36.61
CA LEU A 132 -19.98 6.85 36.39
C LEU A 132 -19.89 6.02 35.10
N LEU A 133 -20.89 5.19 34.83
CA LEU A 133 -21.01 4.40 33.61
C LEU A 133 -20.99 5.30 32.37
N LEU A 134 -21.90 6.27 32.28
CA LEU A 134 -21.99 7.18 31.14
C LEU A 134 -20.75 8.07 31.02
N PHE A 135 -20.17 8.51 32.13
CA PHE A 135 -18.93 9.29 32.12
C PHE A 135 -17.77 8.48 31.52
N LEU A 136 -17.48 7.30 32.06
CA LEU A 136 -16.34 6.50 31.61
C LEU A 136 -16.52 6.02 30.17
N PHE A 137 -17.74 5.65 29.78
CA PHE A 137 -18.07 5.28 28.40
C PHE A 137 -17.85 6.44 27.43
N SER A 138 -18.46 7.60 27.70
CA SER A 138 -18.30 8.81 26.88
C SER A 138 -16.84 9.28 26.81
N PHE A 139 -16.11 9.19 27.93
CA PHE A 139 -14.69 9.52 27.97
C PHE A 139 -13.87 8.55 27.14
N GLY A 140 -14.12 7.24 27.26
CA GLY A 140 -13.51 6.17 26.47
C GLY A 140 -13.67 6.40 24.96
N HIS A 141 -14.91 6.56 24.49
CA HIS A 141 -15.24 6.85 23.10
C HIS A 141 -14.57 8.14 22.60
N SER A 142 -14.61 9.23 23.38
CA SER A 142 -13.99 10.48 22.96
C SER A 142 -12.46 10.36 22.79
N LEU A 143 -11.81 9.58 23.66
CA LEU A 143 -10.37 9.37 23.60
C LEU A 143 -9.98 8.43 22.45
N GLU A 144 -10.81 7.44 22.19
CA GLU A 144 -10.75 6.57 21.02
C GLU A 144 -10.84 7.38 19.71
N HIS A 145 -11.90 8.17 19.54
CA HIS A 145 -12.09 9.01 18.35
C HIS A 145 -10.92 9.98 18.16
N TYR A 146 -10.45 10.61 19.25
CA TYR A 146 -9.29 11.48 19.21
C TYR A 146 -8.02 10.72 18.76
N ALA A 147 -7.80 9.52 19.30
CA ALA A 147 -6.66 8.68 18.99
C ALA A 147 -6.67 8.19 17.53
N MET A 148 -7.81 7.67 17.07
CA MET A 148 -7.98 7.17 15.70
C MET A 148 -7.89 8.30 14.68
N GLY A 149 -8.54 9.44 14.96
CA GLY A 149 -8.46 10.63 14.11
C GLY A 149 -7.04 11.15 13.93
N LYS A 150 -6.14 10.96 14.90
CA LYS A 150 -4.71 11.30 14.76
C LYS A 150 -3.98 10.37 13.78
N ALA A 151 -4.32 9.08 13.78
CA ALA A 151 -3.75 8.12 12.84
C ALA A 151 -4.24 8.41 11.40
N THR A 152 -5.53 8.67 11.21
CA THR A 152 -6.12 9.05 9.90
C THR A 152 -5.60 10.40 9.40
N LYS A 153 -5.44 11.40 10.27
CA LYS A 153 -4.81 12.68 9.87
C LYS A 153 -3.36 12.51 9.41
N SER A 154 -2.64 11.54 9.96
CA SER A 154 -1.26 11.28 9.52
C SER A 154 -1.20 10.74 8.08
N ILE A 155 -2.27 10.08 7.64
CA ILE A 155 -2.47 9.64 6.26
C ILE A 155 -2.88 10.83 5.38
N ALA A 156 -3.88 11.61 5.81
CA ALA A 156 -4.37 12.78 5.07
C ALA A 156 -3.31 13.88 4.91
N ALA A 157 -2.35 13.98 5.85
CA ALA A 157 -1.21 14.89 5.74
C ALA A 157 -0.36 14.64 4.48
N LEU A 158 -0.44 13.44 3.87
CA LEU A 158 0.15 13.19 2.56
C LEU A 158 -0.57 14.00 1.46
N ALA A 159 -1.90 14.08 1.49
CA ALA A 159 -2.68 14.88 0.52
C ALA A 159 -2.33 16.37 0.59
N ASP A 160 -2.09 16.90 1.80
CA ASP A 160 -1.68 18.29 2.03
C ASP A 160 -0.21 18.57 1.61
N LEU A 161 0.52 17.56 1.12
CA LEU A 161 1.86 17.76 0.60
C LEU A 161 1.85 18.51 -0.72
N ALA A 162 0.90 18.28 -1.63
CA ALA A 162 0.86 19.01 -2.89
C ALA A 162 0.33 20.45 -2.71
N PRO A 163 0.95 21.46 -3.36
CA PRO A 163 0.38 22.80 -3.50
C PRO A 163 -1.02 22.77 -4.12
N LYS A 164 -1.92 23.66 -3.68
CA LYS A 164 -3.25 23.84 -4.29
C LYS A 164 -3.21 24.67 -5.58
N THR A 165 -2.10 25.38 -5.81
CA THR A 165 -1.90 26.22 -6.98
C THR A 165 -0.58 25.90 -7.68
N ALA A 166 -0.52 26.20 -8.97
CA ALA A 166 0.66 26.08 -9.80
C ALA A 166 0.89 27.39 -10.57
N ILE A 167 2.16 27.77 -10.73
CA ILE A 167 2.53 28.86 -11.63
C ILE A 167 2.73 28.27 -13.01
N VAL A 168 1.78 28.52 -13.92
CA VAL A 168 1.80 28.02 -15.29
C VAL A 168 2.29 29.11 -16.23
N ARG A 169 3.11 28.72 -17.22
CA ARG A 169 3.49 29.57 -18.35
C ARG A 169 2.74 29.15 -19.60
N ARG A 170 1.81 30.00 -20.06
CA ARG A 170 1.11 29.88 -21.35
C ARG A 170 1.39 31.14 -22.17
N ASP A 171 1.72 30.98 -23.45
CA ASP A 171 2.02 32.10 -24.37
C ASP A 171 3.03 33.13 -23.82
N GLY A 172 4.03 32.66 -23.07
CA GLY A 172 5.06 33.51 -22.47
C GLY A 172 4.63 34.33 -21.25
N LYS A 173 3.40 34.17 -20.75
CA LYS A 173 2.92 34.80 -19.52
C LYS A 173 2.79 33.79 -18.39
N GLU A 174 3.20 34.20 -17.20
CA GLU A 174 3.09 33.41 -15.97
C GLU A 174 1.79 33.77 -15.25
N SER A 175 0.98 32.77 -14.92
CA SER A 175 -0.25 32.92 -14.14
C SER A 175 -0.35 31.83 -13.08
N GLU A 176 -0.80 32.20 -11.89
CA GLU A 176 -1.12 31.24 -10.84
C GLU A 176 -2.53 30.69 -11.06
N VAL A 177 -2.64 29.36 -11.20
CA VAL A 177 -3.91 28.65 -11.42
C VAL A 177 -4.08 27.54 -10.39
N PRO A 178 -5.32 27.15 -10.05
CA PRO A 178 -5.59 25.93 -9.30
C PRO A 178 -4.99 24.70 -10.01
N ILE A 179 -4.49 23.72 -9.25
CA ILE A 179 -3.89 22.50 -9.84
C ILE A 179 -4.91 21.68 -10.65
N GLU A 180 -6.20 21.84 -10.38
CA GLU A 180 -7.31 21.19 -11.08
C GLU A 180 -7.51 21.74 -12.50
N GLU A 181 -7.01 22.95 -12.79
CA GLU A 181 -7.08 23.59 -14.11
C GLU A 181 -5.84 23.30 -15.00
N LEU A 182 -4.87 22.55 -14.47
CA LEU A 182 -3.71 22.11 -15.23
C LEU A 182 -4.12 21.11 -16.30
N VAL A 183 -3.56 21.27 -17.49
CA VAL A 183 -3.72 20.32 -18.59
C VAL A 183 -2.38 19.66 -18.93
N LEU A 184 -2.44 18.47 -19.53
CA LEU A 184 -1.24 17.78 -19.99
C LEU A 184 -0.46 18.66 -20.98
N GLY A 185 0.86 18.71 -20.82
CA GLY A 185 1.74 19.54 -21.63
C GLY A 185 1.92 20.98 -21.12
N ASP A 186 1.15 21.44 -20.13
CA ASP A 186 1.39 22.74 -19.49
C ASP A 186 2.82 22.84 -18.94
N ILE A 187 3.42 24.01 -19.04
CA ILE A 187 4.75 24.28 -18.45
C ILE A 187 4.55 24.97 -17.11
N ILE A 188 4.88 24.29 -16.01
CA ILE A 188 4.85 24.86 -14.67
C ILE A 188 6.24 25.32 -14.24
N ILE A 189 6.28 26.42 -13.50
CA ILE A 189 7.50 27.01 -12.98
C ILE A 189 7.59 26.71 -11.50
N ILE A 190 8.65 26.02 -11.12
CA ILE A 190 8.93 25.68 -9.73
C ILE A 190 10.05 26.59 -9.23
N LYS A 191 9.73 27.41 -8.22
CA LYS A 191 10.70 28.31 -7.59
C LYS A 191 11.69 27.55 -6.70
N PRO A 192 12.84 28.14 -6.37
CA PRO A 192 13.75 27.56 -5.40
C PRO A 192 13.07 27.35 -4.05
N ASN A 193 13.35 26.23 -3.38
CA ASN A 193 12.80 25.87 -2.07
C ASN A 193 11.27 25.81 -2.01
N SER A 194 10.59 25.77 -3.17
CA SER A 194 9.14 25.58 -3.23
C SER A 194 8.79 24.12 -3.50
N LYS A 195 7.56 23.76 -3.17
CA LYS A 195 7.03 22.44 -3.51
C LYS A 195 6.69 22.35 -4.99
N ILE A 196 6.81 21.16 -5.56
CA ILE A 196 6.43 20.86 -6.94
C ILE A 196 4.92 20.64 -7.01
N SER A 197 4.22 21.35 -7.90
CA SER A 197 2.75 21.35 -7.96
C SER A 197 2.14 20.17 -8.72
N ALA A 198 2.85 19.59 -9.70
CA ALA A 198 2.35 18.45 -10.49
C ALA A 198 3.50 17.51 -10.90
N ASP A 199 3.15 16.27 -11.26
CA ASP A 199 4.11 15.33 -11.84
C ASP A 199 4.47 15.76 -13.26
N GLY A 200 5.74 15.61 -13.63
CA GLY A 200 6.20 16.07 -14.93
C GLY A 200 7.64 15.77 -15.28
N ALA A 201 7.99 16.18 -16.50
CA ALA A 201 9.33 16.14 -17.05
C ALA A 201 10.01 17.50 -16.88
N VAL A 202 11.22 17.52 -16.32
CA VAL A 202 12.04 18.74 -16.32
C VAL A 202 12.44 19.04 -17.77
N ILE A 203 12.03 20.20 -18.28
CA ILE A 203 12.39 20.66 -19.63
C ILE A 203 13.48 21.72 -19.59
N LYS A 204 13.69 22.37 -18.43
CA LYS A 204 14.72 23.38 -18.24
C LYS A 204 15.08 23.56 -16.77
N GLY A 205 16.36 23.82 -16.52
CA GLY A 205 16.93 23.99 -15.18
C GLY A 205 17.49 22.69 -14.61
N GLU A 206 18.50 22.82 -13.76
CA GLU A 206 19.13 21.72 -13.03
C GLU A 206 19.06 22.01 -11.55
N SER A 207 18.51 21.09 -10.76
CA SER A 207 18.31 21.29 -9.32
C SER A 207 18.27 19.95 -8.59
N SER A 208 18.68 19.95 -7.32
CA SER A 208 18.48 18.81 -6.42
C SER A 208 17.08 18.84 -5.83
N VAL A 209 16.28 17.79 -6.01
CA VAL A 209 14.91 17.72 -5.50
C VAL A 209 14.84 16.79 -4.29
N ASN A 210 14.36 17.32 -3.16
CA ASN A 210 14.10 16.54 -1.97
C ASN A 210 12.77 15.78 -2.11
N GLN A 211 12.87 14.46 -2.23
CA GLN A 211 11.74 13.55 -2.40
C GLN A 211 11.24 12.93 -1.09
N ALA A 212 11.84 13.28 0.06
CA ALA A 212 11.47 12.76 1.39
C ALA A 212 9.97 12.74 1.69
N PRO A 213 9.16 13.75 1.30
CA PRO A 213 7.73 13.74 1.60
C PRO A 213 6.96 12.56 0.98
N ILE A 214 7.46 11.97 -0.11
CA ILE A 214 6.81 10.87 -0.84
C ILE A 214 7.57 9.57 -0.65
N THR A 215 8.90 9.61 -0.78
CA THR A 215 9.74 8.41 -0.77
C THR A 215 10.25 8.07 0.64
N GLY A 216 10.19 9.01 1.58
CA GLY A 216 10.79 8.90 2.91
C GLY A 216 12.31 9.14 2.93
N GLU A 217 12.94 9.41 1.78
CA GLU A 217 14.39 9.55 1.67
C GLU A 217 14.89 10.97 1.93
N SER A 218 15.82 11.13 2.87
CA SER A 218 16.36 12.45 3.23
C SER A 218 17.42 13.00 2.28
N VAL A 219 17.96 12.19 1.36
CA VAL A 219 18.97 12.62 0.40
C VAL A 219 18.28 13.16 -0.87
N PRO A 220 18.53 14.42 -1.27
CA PRO A 220 17.97 14.97 -2.50
C PRO A 220 18.46 14.22 -3.76
N VAL A 221 17.60 14.14 -4.77
CA VAL A 221 17.91 13.53 -6.08
C VAL A 221 18.16 14.64 -7.10
N ASP A 222 19.31 14.61 -7.76
CA ASP A 222 19.64 15.58 -8.81
C ASP A 222 18.73 15.41 -10.03
N LYS A 223 18.23 16.53 -10.53
CA LYS A 223 17.35 16.59 -11.69
C LYS A 223 17.96 17.42 -12.82
N SER A 224 17.83 16.89 -14.03
CA SER A 224 18.34 17.47 -15.26
C SER A 224 17.24 17.58 -16.31
N PRO A 225 17.36 18.51 -17.28
CA PRO A 225 16.38 18.63 -18.35
C PRO A 225 16.44 17.45 -19.33
N VAL A 226 15.28 17.09 -19.87
CA VAL A 226 15.18 16.16 -21.00
C VAL A 226 15.87 16.69 -22.26
N SER A 227 16.29 15.78 -23.14
CA SER A 227 17.01 16.13 -24.36
C SER A 227 16.15 16.83 -25.43
N ASP A 228 14.83 16.61 -25.43
CA ASP A 228 13.90 17.19 -26.41
C ASP A 228 12.66 17.79 -25.70
N PRO A 229 12.67 19.09 -25.37
CA PRO A 229 11.58 19.75 -24.65
C PRO A 229 10.21 19.69 -25.34
N GLU A 230 10.19 19.59 -26.67
CA GLU A 230 8.96 19.63 -27.49
C GLU A 230 8.23 18.29 -27.50
N LYS A 231 8.94 17.18 -27.22
CA LYS A 231 8.35 15.85 -27.18
C LYS A 231 7.32 15.71 -26.06
N ASP A 232 6.22 15.01 -26.35
CA ASP A 232 5.31 14.51 -25.32
C ASP A 232 5.92 13.26 -24.69
N TYR A 233 6.27 13.39 -23.41
CA TYR A 233 6.83 12.31 -22.62
C TYR A 233 5.71 11.56 -21.92
N ASP A 234 5.67 10.24 -22.12
CA ASP A 234 4.94 9.37 -21.20
C ASP A 234 5.78 9.12 -19.94
N ASP A 235 5.10 8.73 -18.87
CA ASP A 235 5.76 8.54 -17.57
C ASP A 235 6.78 7.39 -17.56
N LYS A 236 6.67 6.46 -18.52
CA LYS A 236 7.50 5.26 -18.67
C LYS A 236 8.79 5.52 -19.45
N SER A 237 8.82 6.51 -20.35
CA SER A 237 10.01 6.88 -21.12
C SER A 237 10.93 7.87 -20.39
N LEU A 238 10.46 8.46 -19.30
CA LEU A 238 11.23 9.41 -18.50
C LEU A 238 12.24 8.70 -17.60
N LYS A 239 13.50 9.08 -17.74
CA LYS A 239 14.54 8.71 -16.78
C LYS A 239 14.27 9.37 -15.43
N ALA A 240 14.69 8.71 -14.35
CA ALA A 240 14.54 9.21 -12.99
C ALA A 240 15.16 10.61 -12.78
N GLU A 241 16.27 10.92 -13.46
CA GLU A 241 16.93 12.24 -13.43
C GLU A 241 16.08 13.35 -14.08
N ASN A 242 15.19 13.01 -15.01
CA ASN A 242 14.35 14.01 -15.71
C ASN A 242 12.96 14.15 -15.09
N LYS A 243 12.60 13.25 -14.17
CA LYS A 243 11.24 13.12 -13.64
C LYS A 243 11.10 13.76 -12.27
N VAL A 244 10.03 14.52 -12.08
CA VAL A 244 9.65 15.12 -10.79
C VAL A 244 8.25 14.71 -10.37
N PHE A 245 8.00 14.74 -9.06
CA PHE A 245 6.75 14.32 -8.45
C PHE A 245 6.10 15.46 -7.66
N ALA A 246 4.77 15.57 -7.72
CA ALA A 246 3.97 16.52 -6.98
C ALA A 246 4.14 16.34 -5.46
N GLY A 247 4.36 17.43 -4.73
CA GLY A 247 4.58 17.42 -3.27
C GLY A 247 6.04 17.26 -2.84
N THR A 248 6.97 16.96 -3.77
CA THR A 248 8.42 17.03 -3.49
C THR A 248 8.89 18.48 -3.41
N ILE A 249 10.07 18.71 -2.80
CA ILE A 249 10.59 20.06 -2.57
C ILE A 249 11.77 20.31 -3.51
N ASN A 250 11.66 21.34 -4.34
CA ASN A 250 12.74 21.78 -5.20
C ASN A 250 13.88 22.41 -4.39
N GLY A 251 15.11 22.19 -4.84
CA GLY A 251 16.31 22.77 -4.24
C GLY A 251 16.52 24.23 -4.63
N SER A 252 17.77 24.58 -4.90
CA SER A 252 18.19 25.98 -5.02
C SER A 252 17.93 26.65 -6.38
N GLN A 253 17.60 25.88 -7.43
CA GLN A 253 17.45 26.41 -8.78
C GLN A 253 16.00 26.38 -9.25
N VAL A 254 15.64 27.24 -10.21
CA VAL A 254 14.32 27.22 -10.85
C VAL A 254 14.24 26.01 -11.79
N LEU A 255 13.12 25.30 -11.75
CA LEU A 255 12.81 24.25 -12.71
C LEU A 255 11.60 24.67 -13.55
N GLU A 256 11.68 24.46 -14.87
CA GLU A 256 10.51 24.45 -15.75
C GLU A 256 10.15 22.99 -16.03
N VAL A 257 8.92 22.62 -15.69
CA VAL A 257 8.44 21.24 -15.72
C VAL A 257 7.24 21.16 -16.64
N LYS A 258 7.29 20.28 -17.64
CA LYS A 258 6.14 19.96 -18.48
C LYS A 258 5.28 18.92 -17.77
N VAL A 259 4.00 19.24 -17.57
CA VAL A 259 3.03 18.39 -16.87
C VAL A 259 2.80 17.12 -17.67
N THR A 260 3.03 15.96 -17.05
CA THR A 260 2.79 14.64 -17.66
C THR A 260 1.57 13.93 -17.06
N ARG A 261 1.06 14.41 -15.91
CA ARG A 261 -0.15 13.88 -15.27
C ARG A 261 -1.01 15.00 -14.68
N LEU A 262 -2.32 14.81 -14.75
CA LEU A 262 -3.30 15.67 -14.11
C LEU A 262 -3.26 15.51 -12.58
N ALA A 263 -3.73 16.52 -11.85
CA ALA A 263 -3.73 16.50 -10.38
C ALA A 263 -4.47 15.27 -9.80
N ALA A 264 -5.61 14.89 -10.38
CA ALA A 264 -6.41 13.74 -9.95
C ALA A 264 -5.67 12.40 -10.14
N ASP A 265 -4.79 12.32 -11.14
CA ASP A 265 -4.02 11.11 -11.50
C ASP A 265 -2.56 11.17 -11.03
N SER A 266 -2.19 12.20 -10.28
CA SER A 266 -0.84 12.34 -9.75
C SER A 266 -0.47 11.16 -8.85
N THR A 267 0.83 10.88 -8.74
CA THR A 267 1.34 9.86 -7.83
C THR A 267 0.74 10.06 -6.45
N LEU A 268 0.80 11.29 -5.91
CA LEU A 268 0.26 11.61 -4.59
C LEU A 268 -1.26 11.37 -4.46
N SER A 269 -2.07 11.79 -5.44
CA SER A 269 -3.52 11.55 -5.41
C SER A 269 -3.87 10.07 -5.42
N ARG A 270 -3.10 9.26 -6.17
CA ARG A 270 -3.24 7.79 -6.12
C ARG A 270 -2.81 7.22 -4.77
N LEU A 271 -1.79 7.79 -4.12
CA LEU A 271 -1.45 7.40 -2.73
C LEU A 271 -2.62 7.67 -1.81
N VAL A 272 -3.20 8.88 -1.87
CA VAL A 272 -4.34 9.25 -1.03
C VAL A 272 -5.53 8.33 -1.29
N LYS A 273 -5.84 8.07 -2.57
CA LYS A 273 -6.92 7.15 -2.94
C LYS A 273 -6.67 5.73 -2.42
N LEU A 274 -5.46 5.18 -2.62
CA LEU A 274 -5.12 3.86 -2.10
C LEU A 274 -5.20 3.79 -0.57
N VAL A 275 -4.78 4.84 0.13
CA VAL A 275 -4.87 4.86 1.59
C VAL A 275 -6.31 5.11 2.09
N ASN A 276 -7.16 5.79 1.31
CA ASN A 276 -8.58 5.91 1.64
C ASN A 276 -9.36 4.62 1.31
N ASP A 277 -9.00 3.92 0.23
CA ASP A 277 -9.56 2.62 -0.18
C ASP A 277 -9.10 1.46 0.76
N THR A 278 -8.25 1.77 1.75
CA THR A 278 -7.63 0.83 2.70
C THR A 278 -8.61 0.22 3.69
N GLU A 279 -9.82 0.77 3.84
CA GLU A 279 -10.88 0.15 4.66
C GLU A 279 -11.54 -1.05 3.97
N ALA A 280 -11.34 -1.23 2.65
CA ALA A 280 -12.01 -2.29 1.88
C ALA A 280 -11.51 -3.71 2.23
N GLN A 281 -10.27 -3.86 2.74
CA GLN A 281 -9.72 -5.17 3.11
C GLN A 281 -9.54 -5.33 4.63
N LYS A 282 -10.63 -5.75 5.28
CA LYS A 282 -10.64 -6.16 6.70
C LYS A 282 -9.61 -7.26 6.96
N SER A 283 -8.95 -7.19 8.11
CA SER A 283 -7.96 -8.20 8.49
C SER A 283 -8.64 -9.54 8.84
N PRO A 284 -7.95 -10.68 8.66
CA PRO A 284 -8.47 -11.98 9.08
C PRO A 284 -8.90 -12.02 10.55
N THR A 285 -8.14 -11.36 11.43
CA THR A 285 -8.48 -11.26 12.85
C THR A 285 -9.72 -10.39 13.09
N GLN A 286 -9.89 -9.31 12.33
CA GLN A 286 -11.12 -8.49 12.39
C GLN A 286 -12.33 -9.32 11.95
N LEU A 287 -12.25 -10.02 10.81
CA LEU A 287 -13.32 -10.90 10.35
C LEU A 287 -13.67 -12.01 11.35
N PHE A 288 -12.67 -12.55 12.05
CA PHE A 288 -12.90 -13.51 13.14
C PHE A 288 -13.65 -12.86 14.31
N THR A 289 -13.25 -11.65 14.69
CA THR A 289 -13.86 -10.89 15.78
C THR A 289 -15.31 -10.53 15.47
N ASP A 290 -15.59 -10.02 14.26
CA ASP A 290 -16.94 -9.71 13.77
C ASP A 290 -17.84 -10.95 13.84
N LYS A 291 -17.33 -12.12 13.41
CA LYS A 291 -18.06 -13.40 13.51
C LYS A 291 -18.32 -13.81 14.95
N LEU A 292 -17.34 -13.67 15.84
CA LEU A 292 -17.50 -14.00 17.25
C LEU A 292 -18.57 -13.12 17.89
N GLN A 293 -18.55 -11.81 17.62
CA GLN A 293 -19.54 -10.86 18.14
C GLN A 293 -20.97 -11.20 17.70
N LYS A 294 -21.16 -11.62 16.44
CA LYS A 294 -22.47 -12.03 15.91
C LYS A 294 -23.16 -13.10 16.75
N TYR A 295 -22.41 -14.01 17.37
CA TYR A 295 -22.95 -15.04 18.26
C TYR A 295 -22.89 -14.64 19.73
N TYR A 296 -21.86 -13.91 20.13
CA TYR A 296 -21.62 -13.52 21.51
C TYR A 296 -22.67 -12.54 22.03
N VAL A 297 -23.03 -11.50 21.27
CA VAL A 297 -23.99 -10.48 21.71
C VAL A 297 -25.37 -11.10 22.02
N PRO A 298 -25.99 -11.91 21.12
CA PRO A 298 -27.24 -12.60 21.46
C PRO A 298 -27.13 -13.53 22.67
N ALA A 299 -26.00 -14.24 22.84
CA ALA A 299 -25.79 -15.12 23.99
C ALA A 299 -25.77 -14.35 25.32
N VAL A 300 -25.11 -13.19 25.36
CA VAL A 300 -25.12 -12.29 26.52
C VAL A 300 -26.51 -11.77 26.81
N LEU A 301 -27.28 -11.36 25.79
CA LEU A 301 -28.65 -10.90 25.99
C LEU A 301 -29.56 -12.00 26.55
N ILE A 302 -29.45 -13.23 26.05
CA ILE A 302 -30.17 -14.38 26.59
C ILE A 302 -29.77 -14.61 28.05
N LEU A 303 -28.48 -14.56 28.38
CA LEU A 303 -27.98 -14.69 29.74
C LEU A 303 -28.56 -13.59 30.66
N VAL A 304 -28.58 -12.34 30.21
CA VAL A 304 -29.15 -11.21 30.95
C VAL A 304 -30.63 -11.41 31.21
N VAL A 305 -31.39 -11.85 30.20
CA VAL A 305 -32.82 -12.20 30.36
C VAL A 305 -33.00 -13.33 31.38
N ILE A 306 -32.16 -14.37 31.35
CA ILE A 306 -32.19 -15.45 32.36
C ILE A 306 -31.93 -14.89 33.77
N LEU A 307 -30.94 -14.00 33.91
CA LEU A 307 -30.59 -13.40 35.20
C LEU A 307 -31.69 -12.51 35.78
N LEU A 308 -32.52 -11.88 34.95
CA LEU A 308 -33.70 -11.13 35.42
C LEU A 308 -34.68 -12.01 36.21
N PHE A 309 -34.72 -13.31 35.91
CA PHE A 309 -35.57 -14.29 36.59
C PHE A 309 -34.83 -15.10 37.67
N ALA A 310 -33.60 -14.73 38.02
CA ALA A 310 -32.80 -15.46 39.02
C ALA A 310 -33.49 -15.55 40.39
N TYR A 311 -34.26 -14.53 40.78
CA TYR A 311 -35.05 -14.50 42.02
C TYR A 311 -36.09 -15.63 42.15
N LEU A 312 -36.45 -16.31 41.04
CA LEU A 312 -37.37 -17.45 41.07
C LEU A 312 -36.70 -18.72 41.62
N VAL A 313 -35.36 -18.79 41.54
CA VAL A 313 -34.57 -19.96 41.94
C VAL A 313 -33.72 -19.65 43.18
N ILE A 314 -33.22 -18.42 43.28
CA ILE A 314 -32.41 -17.92 44.39
C ILE A 314 -33.31 -17.05 45.28
N ASP A 315 -33.25 -17.24 46.59
CA ASP A 315 -33.98 -16.41 47.56
C ASP A 315 -33.39 -14.99 47.64
N GLU A 316 -33.78 -14.13 46.69
CA GLU A 316 -33.37 -12.73 46.62
C GLU A 316 -34.48 -11.84 46.04
N PRO A 317 -34.49 -10.52 46.32
CA PRO A 317 -35.48 -9.62 45.73
C PRO A 317 -35.20 -9.37 44.25
N PHE A 318 -36.27 -9.09 43.48
CA PHE A 318 -36.17 -8.72 42.05
C PHE A 318 -35.16 -7.59 41.79
N SER A 319 -35.08 -6.59 42.67
CA SER A 319 -34.13 -5.49 42.54
C SER A 319 -32.67 -5.96 42.49
N LYS A 320 -32.33 -7.03 43.23
CA LYS A 320 -30.98 -7.61 43.25
C LYS A 320 -30.70 -8.42 41.99
N SER A 321 -31.67 -9.20 41.50
CA SER A 321 -31.56 -9.90 40.22
C SER A 321 -31.46 -8.93 39.04
N PHE A 322 -32.26 -7.85 39.05
CA PHE A 322 -32.22 -6.79 38.05
C PHE A 322 -30.86 -6.05 38.06
N TYR A 323 -30.37 -5.66 39.24
CA TYR A 323 -29.04 -5.05 39.37
C TYR A 323 -27.93 -5.97 38.83
N ARG A 324 -27.96 -7.26 39.19
CA ARG A 324 -27.00 -8.26 38.69
C ARG A 324 -27.07 -8.40 37.17
N ALA A 325 -28.27 -8.45 36.60
CA ALA A 325 -28.46 -8.54 35.15
C ALA A 325 -27.87 -7.32 34.43
N MET A 326 -28.07 -6.10 34.95
CA MET A 326 -27.46 -4.88 34.40
C MET A 326 -25.93 -4.85 34.58
N ALA A 327 -25.41 -5.29 35.73
CA ALA A 327 -23.97 -5.39 35.96
C ALA A 327 -23.30 -6.38 35.00
N VAL A 328 -23.92 -7.53 34.75
CA VAL A 328 -23.45 -8.51 33.76
C VAL A 328 -23.54 -7.96 32.34
N LEU A 329 -24.62 -7.25 31.99
CA LEU A 329 -24.78 -6.60 30.68
C LEU A 329 -23.60 -5.66 30.38
N VAL A 330 -23.21 -4.86 31.37
CA VAL A 330 -22.04 -3.95 31.28
C VAL A 330 -20.73 -4.73 31.23
N ALA A 331 -20.53 -5.69 32.14
CA ALA A 331 -19.29 -6.49 32.21
C ALA A 331 -19.02 -7.33 30.96
N ALA A 332 -20.09 -7.79 30.31
CA ALA A 332 -20.05 -8.61 29.12
C ALA A 332 -19.99 -7.80 27.82
N SER A 333 -19.88 -6.48 27.89
CA SER A 333 -19.71 -5.66 26.70
C SER A 333 -18.41 -6.02 25.96
N PRO A 334 -18.44 -6.25 24.63
CA PRO A 334 -17.23 -6.57 23.86
C PRO A 334 -16.55 -5.34 23.21
N CYS A 335 -16.73 -4.10 23.71
CA CYS A 335 -16.15 -2.89 23.10
C CYS A 335 -14.63 -2.98 22.87
N ALA A 336 -13.85 -3.34 23.90
CA ALA A 336 -12.41 -3.53 23.78
C ALA A 336 -12.02 -4.57 22.71
N LEU A 337 -12.86 -5.58 22.50
CA LEU A 337 -12.66 -6.60 21.48
C LEU A 337 -12.94 -6.04 20.07
N ALA A 338 -13.99 -5.24 19.90
CA ALA A 338 -14.35 -4.61 18.62
C ALA A 338 -13.20 -3.75 18.08
N ILE A 339 -12.61 -2.91 18.94
CA ILE A 339 -11.56 -1.96 18.54
C ILE A 339 -10.13 -2.52 18.58
N SER A 340 -9.95 -3.70 19.19
CA SER A 340 -8.65 -4.33 19.37
C SER A 340 -7.80 -4.39 18.10
N THR A 341 -8.45 -4.73 16.98
CA THR A 341 -7.79 -4.95 15.70
C THR A 341 -7.69 -3.67 14.86
N PRO A 342 -8.78 -2.91 14.63
CA PRO A 342 -8.73 -1.69 13.81
C PRO A 342 -7.72 -0.66 14.33
N SER A 343 -7.63 -0.46 15.64
CA SER A 343 -6.69 0.50 16.25
C SER A 343 -5.22 0.19 15.97
N ALA A 344 -4.84 -1.09 16.04
CA ALA A 344 -3.48 -1.54 15.76
C ALA A 344 -3.16 -1.49 14.26
N VAL A 345 -4.12 -1.91 13.42
CA VAL A 345 -4.00 -1.87 11.95
C VAL A 345 -3.81 -0.43 11.47
N LEU A 346 -4.69 0.49 11.87
CA LEU A 346 -4.62 1.89 11.44
C LEU A 346 -3.32 2.54 11.90
N SER A 347 -2.89 2.28 13.14
CA SER A 347 -1.62 2.79 13.67
C SER A 347 -0.39 2.28 12.89
N ALA A 348 -0.41 1.00 12.48
CA ALA A 348 0.65 0.42 11.67
C ALA A 348 0.66 0.99 10.24
N ILE A 349 -0.49 1.09 9.59
CA ILE A 349 -0.58 1.64 8.22
C ILE A 349 -0.13 3.10 8.20
N ALA A 350 -0.59 3.91 9.15
CA ALA A 350 -0.14 5.29 9.29
C ALA A 350 1.38 5.42 9.56
N ARG A 351 1.98 4.41 10.20
CA ARG A 351 3.44 4.36 10.38
C ARG A 351 4.18 3.89 9.12
N ALA A 352 3.64 2.91 8.42
CA ALA A 352 4.18 2.41 7.16
C ALA A 352 4.22 3.54 6.11
N ALA A 353 3.11 4.25 5.95
CA ALA A 353 2.97 5.33 4.99
C ALA A 353 4.00 6.45 5.21
N ARG A 354 4.22 6.86 6.46
CA ARG A 354 5.26 7.84 6.84
C ARG A 354 6.69 7.38 6.55
N SER A 355 6.90 6.08 6.33
CA SER A 355 8.20 5.48 6.05
C SER A 355 8.32 5.04 4.58
N GLY A 356 7.45 5.53 3.69
CA GLY A 356 7.50 5.21 2.26
C GLY A 356 7.00 3.81 1.89
N VAL A 357 6.22 3.17 2.77
CA VAL A 357 5.60 1.85 2.53
C VAL A 357 4.08 2.00 2.55
N LEU A 358 3.42 1.72 1.43
CA LEU A 358 1.97 1.71 1.35
C LEU A 358 1.43 0.31 1.55
N ILE A 359 0.33 0.19 2.29
CA ILE A 359 -0.33 -1.09 2.56
C ILE A 359 -1.83 -0.89 2.33
N LYS A 360 -2.41 -1.67 1.41
CA LYS A 360 -3.83 -1.60 1.02
C LYS A 360 -4.73 -2.37 2.01
N GLY A 361 -4.72 -1.94 3.27
CA GLY A 361 -5.65 -2.43 4.30
C GLY A 361 -5.04 -3.35 5.35
N GLY A 362 -5.90 -3.78 6.27
CA GLY A 362 -5.52 -4.64 7.39
C GLY A 362 -5.20 -6.08 7.01
N GLY A 363 -5.82 -6.59 5.94
CA GLY A 363 -5.57 -7.92 5.39
C GLY A 363 -4.09 -8.13 5.02
N PRO A 364 -3.56 -7.37 4.05
CA PRO A 364 -2.18 -7.46 3.63
C PRO A 364 -1.17 -7.20 4.76
N LEU A 365 -1.47 -6.24 5.64
CA LEU A 365 -0.65 -5.97 6.83
C LEU A 365 -0.49 -7.23 7.70
N GLU A 366 -1.60 -7.87 8.05
CA GLU A 366 -1.58 -9.03 8.95
C GLU A 366 -0.95 -10.26 8.28
N GLN A 367 -1.23 -10.46 7.00
CA GLN A 367 -0.65 -11.54 6.19
C GLN A 367 0.87 -11.38 6.04
N LEU A 368 1.36 -10.16 5.79
CA LEU A 368 2.79 -9.85 5.75
C LEU A 368 3.48 -10.22 7.07
N GLY A 369 2.81 -9.99 8.20
CA GLY A 369 3.27 -10.37 9.53
C GLY A 369 3.30 -11.88 9.80
N GLY A 370 2.68 -12.69 8.93
CA GLY A 370 2.66 -14.15 9.00
C GLY A 370 3.57 -14.88 8.03
N LEU A 371 4.22 -14.16 7.12
CA LEU A 371 5.04 -14.77 6.07
C LEU A 371 6.23 -15.56 6.62
N THR A 372 6.45 -16.72 6.00
CA THR A 372 7.64 -17.57 6.19
C THR A 372 8.49 -17.68 4.92
N ALA A 373 7.90 -17.38 3.76
CA ALA A 373 8.57 -17.46 2.47
C ALA A 373 8.32 -16.22 1.61
N ILE A 374 9.34 -15.86 0.82
CA ILE A 374 9.30 -14.73 -0.10
C ILE A 374 9.90 -15.17 -1.44
N ALA A 375 9.18 -14.89 -2.51
CA ALA A 375 9.66 -14.97 -3.88
C ALA A 375 10.04 -13.56 -4.36
N PHE A 376 11.17 -13.46 -5.04
CA PHE A 376 11.69 -12.23 -5.61
C PHE A 376 11.81 -12.41 -7.11
N ASP A 377 11.32 -11.45 -7.89
CA ASP A 377 11.86 -11.29 -9.23
C ASP A 377 13.34 -10.89 -9.17
N LYS A 378 14.09 -11.22 -10.21
CA LYS A 378 15.50 -10.82 -10.31
C LYS A 378 15.63 -9.37 -10.78
N THR A 379 15.12 -9.11 -11.99
CA THR A 379 15.41 -7.89 -12.76
C THR A 379 14.66 -6.71 -12.15
N GLY A 380 15.35 -5.61 -11.87
CA GLY A 380 14.72 -4.42 -11.27
C GLY A 380 14.31 -4.59 -9.80
N THR A 381 14.36 -5.80 -9.24
CA THR A 381 14.04 -6.08 -7.83
C THR A 381 15.30 -6.37 -7.01
N LEU A 382 15.97 -7.50 -7.25
CA LEU A 382 17.24 -7.83 -6.58
C LEU A 382 18.44 -7.18 -7.25
N THR A 383 18.28 -6.82 -8.52
CA THR A 383 19.25 -6.10 -9.34
C THR A 383 18.75 -4.69 -9.66
N GLU A 384 19.64 -3.87 -10.21
CA GLU A 384 19.31 -2.50 -10.63
C GLU A 384 18.45 -2.44 -11.91
N GLY A 385 18.21 -3.58 -12.57
CA GLY A 385 17.47 -3.64 -13.85
C GLY A 385 18.22 -2.97 -15.00
N LYS A 386 19.53 -2.79 -14.84
CA LYS A 386 20.42 -2.08 -15.78
C LYS A 386 21.54 -3.03 -16.17
N PRO A 387 21.35 -3.83 -17.24
CA PRO A 387 22.40 -4.71 -17.71
C PRO A 387 23.66 -3.90 -18.08
N GLN A 388 24.82 -4.43 -17.73
CA GLN A 388 26.11 -3.83 -18.02
C GLN A 388 26.99 -4.82 -18.78
N LEU A 389 27.75 -4.30 -19.76
CA LEU A 389 28.76 -5.06 -20.47
C LEU A 389 29.91 -5.40 -19.51
N THR A 390 30.06 -6.68 -19.16
CA THR A 390 31.11 -7.16 -18.25
C THR A 390 32.30 -7.74 -18.98
N GLY A 391 32.08 -8.29 -20.17
CA GLY A 391 33.14 -8.97 -20.92
C GLY A 391 32.80 -9.16 -22.40
N VAL A 392 33.85 -9.31 -23.19
CA VAL A 392 33.79 -9.72 -24.58
C VAL A 392 34.82 -10.81 -24.74
N VAL A 393 34.47 -11.91 -25.40
CA VAL A 393 35.40 -12.99 -25.69
C VAL A 393 35.38 -13.22 -27.19
N ALA A 394 36.52 -12.97 -27.83
CA ALA A 394 36.66 -13.24 -29.25
C ALA A 394 36.98 -14.73 -29.50
N LEU A 395 36.38 -15.28 -30.54
CA LEU A 395 36.59 -16.65 -30.99
C LEU A 395 37.18 -16.62 -32.41
N GLY A 396 38.23 -17.39 -32.64
CA GLY A 396 38.93 -17.43 -33.92
C GLY A 396 40.01 -16.35 -34.06
N LYS A 397 39.99 -15.60 -35.17
CA LYS A 397 41.07 -14.67 -35.56
C LYS A 397 40.78 -13.19 -35.25
N LEU A 398 39.54 -12.86 -34.89
CA LEU A 398 39.13 -11.50 -34.59
C LEU A 398 39.59 -11.11 -33.18
N SER A 399 39.85 -9.82 -32.98
CA SER A 399 40.06 -9.23 -31.65
C SER A 399 38.73 -8.96 -30.94
N GLU A 400 38.77 -8.81 -29.61
CA GLU A 400 37.59 -8.45 -28.82
C GLU A 400 36.95 -7.14 -29.30
N ASP A 401 37.77 -6.17 -29.69
CA ASP A 401 37.30 -4.87 -30.19
C ASP A 401 36.55 -5.01 -31.52
N GLU A 402 37.04 -5.85 -32.45
CA GLU A 402 36.35 -6.09 -33.73
C GLU A 402 35.02 -6.83 -33.54
N VAL A 403 34.98 -7.81 -32.63
CA VAL A 403 33.73 -8.51 -32.27
C VAL A 403 32.72 -7.53 -31.68
N LEU A 404 33.20 -6.63 -30.82
CA LEU A 404 32.37 -5.61 -30.19
C LEU A 404 31.88 -4.55 -31.18
N GLU A 405 32.70 -4.13 -32.15
CA GLU A 405 32.29 -3.23 -33.24
C GLU A 405 31.12 -3.82 -34.05
N ILE A 406 31.20 -5.10 -34.41
CA ILE A 406 30.12 -5.82 -35.11
C ILE A 406 28.86 -5.87 -34.25
N ALA A 407 29.00 -6.16 -32.95
CA ALA A 407 27.86 -6.22 -32.04
C ALA A 407 27.15 -4.87 -31.92
N ILE A 408 27.89 -3.79 -31.70
CA ILE A 408 27.34 -2.44 -31.59
C ILE A 408 26.64 -2.04 -32.90
N ALA A 409 27.22 -2.40 -34.06
CA ALA A 409 26.62 -2.08 -35.35
C ALA A 409 25.20 -2.66 -35.50
N VAL A 410 25.01 -3.90 -35.06
CA VAL A 410 23.71 -4.59 -35.11
C VAL A 410 22.77 -4.07 -34.01
N GLU A 411 23.26 -3.99 -32.77
CA GLU A 411 22.44 -3.67 -31.60
C GLU A 411 22.00 -2.20 -31.56
N LYS A 412 22.69 -1.28 -32.27
CA LYS A 412 22.22 0.10 -32.48
C LYS A 412 20.84 0.21 -33.13
N LEU A 413 20.41 -0.82 -33.85
CA LEU A 413 19.10 -0.86 -34.51
C LEU A 413 18.00 -1.44 -33.61
N SER A 414 18.34 -1.96 -32.43
CA SER A 414 17.45 -2.69 -31.53
C SER A 414 17.06 -1.83 -30.33
N ASP A 415 15.76 -1.81 -30.01
CA ASP A 415 15.23 -1.11 -28.83
C ASP A 415 15.31 -1.95 -27.54
N HIS A 416 15.98 -3.10 -27.57
CA HIS A 416 16.04 -4.00 -26.43
C HIS A 416 16.99 -3.47 -25.32
N PRO A 417 16.67 -3.59 -24.02
CA PRO A 417 17.54 -3.13 -22.93
C PRO A 417 18.96 -3.70 -22.96
N LEU A 418 19.11 -4.98 -23.32
CA LEU A 418 20.43 -5.62 -23.52
C LEU A 418 21.21 -4.97 -24.68
N ALA A 419 20.53 -4.57 -25.76
CA ALA A 419 21.14 -3.89 -26.90
C ALA A 419 21.72 -2.54 -26.48
N ALA A 420 20.93 -1.75 -25.74
CA ALA A 420 21.37 -0.47 -25.19
C ALA A 420 22.61 -0.63 -24.28
N ALA A 421 22.68 -1.70 -23.47
CA ALA A 421 23.84 -2.00 -22.64
C ALA A 421 25.10 -2.34 -23.45
N ILE A 422 24.96 -3.14 -24.51
CA ILE A 422 26.05 -3.48 -25.44
C ILE A 422 26.56 -2.22 -26.13
N VAL A 423 25.65 -1.39 -26.66
CA VAL A 423 26.00 -0.15 -27.38
C VAL A 423 26.71 0.83 -26.45
N LYS A 424 26.15 1.09 -25.26
CA LYS A 424 26.74 2.03 -24.29
C LYS A 424 28.10 1.55 -23.80
N GLY A 425 28.17 0.35 -23.23
CA GLY A 425 29.42 -0.21 -22.69
C GLY A 425 30.47 -0.44 -23.77
N GLY A 426 30.02 -0.79 -24.98
CA GLY A 426 30.88 -0.98 -26.13
C GLY A 426 31.52 0.32 -26.64
N LEU A 427 30.73 1.40 -26.76
CA LEU A 427 31.25 2.71 -27.17
C LEU A 427 32.21 3.30 -26.13
N GLU A 428 31.92 3.12 -24.82
CA GLU A 428 32.83 3.52 -23.74
C GLU A 428 34.17 2.76 -23.84
N ARG A 429 34.13 1.44 -24.05
CA ARG A 429 35.32 0.60 -24.19
C ARG A 429 36.14 0.92 -25.45
N LEU A 430 35.47 1.19 -26.57
CA LEU A 430 36.10 1.54 -27.85
C LEU A 430 36.50 3.01 -27.98
N LYS A 431 36.37 3.81 -26.90
CA LYS A 431 36.69 5.25 -26.89
C LYS A 431 36.00 6.05 -28.02
N GLN A 432 34.73 5.73 -28.27
CA GLN A 432 33.89 6.37 -29.30
C GLN A 432 34.46 6.32 -30.73
N LYS A 433 35.09 5.21 -31.12
CA LYS A 433 35.49 4.94 -32.51
C LYS A 433 34.28 4.87 -33.46
N ASP A 434 34.48 5.20 -34.73
CA ASP A 434 33.44 5.08 -35.75
C ASP A 434 33.02 3.61 -35.94
N ILE A 435 31.72 3.34 -35.74
CA ILE A 435 31.15 2.00 -35.82
C ILE A 435 30.50 1.81 -37.21
N PRO A 436 30.71 0.66 -37.88
CA PRO A 436 30.05 0.37 -39.16
C PRO A 436 28.52 0.35 -39.05
N SER A 437 27.83 0.68 -40.14
CA SER A 437 26.37 0.64 -40.19
C SER A 437 25.87 -0.78 -40.48
N ALA A 438 24.93 -1.27 -39.67
CA ALA A 438 24.13 -2.45 -40.02
C ALA A 438 22.86 -2.06 -40.80
N LYS A 439 22.25 -3.03 -41.47
CA LYS A 439 20.96 -2.93 -42.18
C LYS A 439 20.13 -4.20 -41.99
N ASN A 440 18.83 -4.12 -42.27
CA ASN A 440 17.89 -5.25 -42.29
C ASN A 440 17.81 -6.00 -40.94
N LEU A 441 17.62 -5.28 -39.83
CA LEU A 441 17.41 -5.92 -38.53
C LEU A 441 16.13 -6.77 -38.56
N GLN A 442 16.24 -8.02 -38.12
CA GLN A 442 15.14 -8.93 -37.88
C GLN A 442 15.24 -9.46 -36.45
N ALA A 443 14.22 -9.20 -35.64
CA ALA A 443 14.11 -9.77 -34.31
C ALA A 443 13.72 -11.25 -34.39
N VAL A 444 14.38 -12.10 -33.60
CA VAL A 444 14.00 -13.49 -33.35
C VAL A 444 13.47 -13.54 -31.92
N THR A 445 12.14 -13.49 -31.78
CA THR A 445 11.45 -13.37 -30.50
C THR A 445 11.98 -14.36 -29.46
N GLY A 446 12.41 -13.85 -28.31
CA GLY A 446 12.93 -14.64 -27.19
C GLY A 446 14.34 -15.25 -27.38
N HIS A 447 15.00 -15.00 -28.50
CA HIS A 447 16.27 -15.66 -28.83
C HIS A 447 17.39 -14.70 -29.26
N GLY A 448 17.10 -13.62 -29.98
CA GLY A 448 18.13 -12.68 -30.42
C GLY A 448 17.72 -11.83 -31.63
N VAL A 449 18.72 -11.36 -32.39
CA VAL A 449 18.56 -10.52 -33.57
C VAL A 449 19.44 -10.99 -34.72
N LYS A 450 19.00 -10.69 -35.95
CA LYS A 450 19.76 -10.92 -37.19
C LYS A 450 19.87 -9.61 -37.94
N ALA A 451 21.03 -9.30 -38.49
CA ALA A 451 21.22 -8.13 -39.33
C ALA A 451 22.33 -8.36 -40.34
N THR A 452 22.54 -7.39 -41.24
CA THR A 452 23.64 -7.40 -42.20
C THR A 452 24.58 -6.24 -41.91
N VAL A 453 25.86 -6.52 -41.71
CA VAL A 453 26.93 -5.50 -41.57
C VAL A 453 27.82 -5.57 -42.80
N GLY A 454 27.81 -4.52 -43.63
CA GLY A 454 28.39 -4.58 -44.97
C GLY A 454 27.68 -5.63 -45.85
N ASN A 455 28.38 -6.70 -46.22
CA ASN A 455 27.84 -7.84 -46.98
C ASN A 455 27.72 -9.13 -46.14
N LYS A 456 28.01 -9.08 -44.85
CA LYS A 456 28.06 -10.25 -43.98
C LYS A 456 26.80 -10.39 -43.16
N LYS A 457 26.31 -11.62 -43.00
CA LYS A 457 25.14 -11.93 -42.16
C LYS A 457 25.59 -12.12 -40.72
N ILE A 458 25.05 -11.31 -39.84
CA ILE A 458 25.33 -11.36 -38.40
C ILE A 458 24.11 -11.85 -37.64
N VAL A 459 24.33 -12.78 -36.73
CA VAL A 459 23.31 -13.27 -35.79
C VAL A 459 23.84 -13.08 -34.37
N ILE A 460 23.09 -12.39 -33.51
CA ILE A 460 23.42 -12.19 -32.10
C ILE A 460 22.28 -12.77 -31.27
N GLY A 461 22.57 -13.68 -30.34
CA GLY A 461 21.51 -14.32 -29.57
C GLY A 461 21.98 -15.17 -28.40
N ASN A 462 21.02 -15.68 -27.64
CA ASN A 462 21.26 -16.63 -26.57
C ASN A 462 21.66 -18.01 -27.12
N ARG A 463 22.12 -18.90 -26.22
CA ARG A 463 22.55 -20.27 -26.55
C ARG A 463 21.51 -21.06 -27.36
N SER A 464 20.21 -20.90 -27.09
CA SER A 464 19.14 -21.69 -27.74
C SER A 464 18.93 -21.34 -29.21
N LEU A 465 19.41 -20.18 -29.68
CA LEU A 465 19.37 -19.81 -31.09
C LEU A 465 20.29 -20.67 -31.97
N PHE A 466 21.32 -21.29 -31.38
CA PHE A 466 22.39 -22.00 -32.09
C PHE A 466 22.27 -23.52 -31.87
N LYS A 467 22.07 -24.27 -32.97
CA LYS A 467 21.80 -25.71 -32.91
C LYS A 467 23.03 -26.61 -32.73
N LYS A 468 24.24 -26.12 -33.02
CA LYS A 468 25.50 -26.87 -32.89
C LYS A 468 26.62 -25.93 -32.44
N LEU A 469 26.96 -26.00 -31.15
CA LEU A 469 28.13 -25.32 -30.58
C LEU A 469 29.21 -26.37 -30.29
N SER A 470 30.48 -26.02 -30.49
CA SER A 470 31.59 -26.89 -30.10
C SER A 470 31.68 -27.00 -28.58
N ASP A 471 32.31 -28.08 -28.09
CA ASP A 471 32.51 -28.29 -26.65
C ASP A 471 33.31 -27.16 -25.99
N GLU A 472 34.24 -26.55 -26.73
CA GLU A 472 35.04 -25.43 -26.26
C GLU A 472 34.19 -24.17 -26.05
N ILE A 473 33.31 -23.85 -27.00
CA ILE A 473 32.38 -22.71 -26.87
C ILE A 473 31.39 -22.96 -25.73
N ASN A 474 30.85 -24.17 -25.62
CA ASN A 474 29.96 -24.52 -24.51
C ASN A 474 30.64 -24.32 -23.15
N LYS A 475 31.90 -24.73 -22.99
CA LYS A 475 32.66 -24.53 -21.75
C LYS A 475 32.88 -23.05 -21.42
N GLN A 476 33.13 -22.20 -22.42
CA GLN A 476 33.29 -20.76 -22.19
C GLN A 476 31.97 -20.09 -21.80
N VAL A 477 30.88 -20.45 -22.46
CA VAL A 477 29.53 -19.98 -22.11
C VAL A 477 29.20 -20.39 -20.67
N GLU A 478 29.39 -21.67 -20.32
CA GLU A 478 29.15 -22.16 -18.95
C GLU A 478 30.02 -21.45 -17.92
N LYS A 479 31.27 -21.12 -18.24
CA LYS A 479 32.13 -20.34 -17.34
C LYS A 479 31.55 -18.96 -17.05
N LEU A 480 31.15 -18.23 -18.09
CA LEU A 480 30.56 -16.89 -17.95
C LEU A 480 29.22 -16.93 -17.22
N GLU A 481 28.39 -17.93 -17.51
CA GLU A 481 27.10 -18.14 -16.84
C GLU A 481 27.29 -18.47 -15.35
N ASN A 482 28.29 -19.27 -14.99
CA ASN A 482 28.67 -19.55 -13.59
C ASN A 482 29.21 -18.32 -12.84
N GLU A 483 29.72 -17.33 -13.56
CA GLU A 483 30.09 -16.02 -13.01
C GLU A 483 28.88 -15.07 -12.87
N GLY A 484 27.70 -15.51 -13.32
CA GLY A 484 26.44 -14.76 -13.26
C GLY A 484 26.18 -13.88 -14.48
N ASN A 485 26.87 -14.12 -15.60
CA ASN A 485 26.68 -13.35 -16.83
C ASN A 485 25.65 -14.02 -17.75
N THR A 486 24.71 -13.22 -18.25
CA THR A 486 23.95 -13.55 -19.44
C THR A 486 24.90 -13.49 -20.65
N THR A 487 25.00 -14.59 -21.39
CA THR A 487 25.94 -14.69 -22.52
C THR A 487 25.18 -14.62 -23.86
N MET A 488 25.63 -13.73 -24.74
CA MET A 488 25.13 -13.57 -26.11
C MET A 488 26.22 -14.00 -27.09
N LEU A 489 25.93 -15.00 -27.92
CA LEU A 489 26.84 -15.49 -28.96
C LEU A 489 26.68 -14.65 -30.22
N ILE A 490 27.78 -14.45 -30.93
CA ILE A 490 27.83 -13.71 -32.19
C ILE A 490 28.30 -14.65 -33.29
N GLU A 491 27.45 -14.83 -34.29
CA GLU A 491 27.73 -15.59 -35.50
C GLU A 491 27.89 -14.64 -36.68
N GLN A 492 28.91 -14.90 -37.51
CA GLN A 492 29.11 -14.25 -38.79
C GLN A 492 29.15 -15.33 -39.88
N ASP A 493 28.22 -15.24 -40.83
CA ASP A 493 28.12 -16.15 -42.00
C ASP A 493 28.16 -17.65 -41.64
N GLY A 494 27.58 -18.03 -40.49
CA GLY A 494 27.52 -19.42 -40.03
C GLY A 494 28.63 -19.85 -39.07
N GLU A 495 29.60 -18.98 -38.77
CA GLU A 495 30.70 -19.24 -37.83
C GLU A 495 30.58 -18.36 -36.57
N ILE A 496 30.72 -18.94 -35.39
CA ILE A 496 30.72 -18.19 -34.13
C ILE A 496 32.04 -17.43 -33.99
N ILE A 497 31.97 -16.10 -34.05
CA ILE A 497 33.14 -15.20 -34.00
C ILE A 497 33.42 -14.65 -32.60
N GLY A 498 32.50 -14.82 -31.66
CA GLY A 498 32.70 -14.39 -30.29
C GLY A 498 31.45 -14.47 -29.44
N MET A 499 31.57 -14.00 -28.21
CA MET A 499 30.47 -13.86 -27.27
C MET A 499 30.62 -12.60 -26.43
N ILE A 500 29.48 -12.06 -26.02
CA ILE A 500 29.37 -10.91 -25.14
C ILE A 500 28.76 -11.37 -23.82
N ALA A 501 29.39 -10.96 -22.72
CA ALA A 501 28.92 -11.18 -21.37
C ALA A 501 28.25 -9.90 -20.86
N LEU A 502 27.00 -10.04 -20.42
CA LEU A 502 26.22 -8.98 -19.79
C LEU A 502 25.85 -9.43 -18.39
N MET A 503 25.85 -8.52 -17.43
CA MET A 503 25.37 -8.80 -16.08
C MET A 503 24.41 -7.71 -15.66
N ASP A 504 23.27 -8.13 -15.11
CA ASP A 504 22.43 -7.23 -14.35
C ASP A 504 22.96 -7.14 -12.91
N VAL A 505 23.43 -5.95 -12.53
CA VAL A 505 24.21 -5.78 -11.32
C VAL A 505 23.30 -5.91 -10.10
N PRO A 506 23.61 -6.80 -9.13
CA PRO A 506 22.87 -6.88 -7.89
C PRO A 506 22.90 -5.57 -7.11
N ARG A 507 21.78 -5.17 -6.51
CA ARG A 507 21.72 -3.98 -5.66
C ARG A 507 22.70 -4.11 -4.49
N LYS A 508 23.35 -3.01 -4.12
CA LYS A 508 24.37 -2.99 -3.04
C LYS A 508 23.77 -3.43 -1.71
N GLU A 509 22.52 -3.06 -1.46
CA GLU A 509 21.76 -3.36 -0.26
C GLU A 509 21.18 -4.78 -0.25
N ALA A 510 21.03 -5.46 -1.40
CA ALA A 510 20.30 -6.73 -1.50
C ALA A 510 20.81 -7.79 -0.51
N LYS A 511 22.13 -8.00 -0.44
CA LYS A 511 22.73 -8.98 0.47
C LYS A 511 22.44 -8.68 1.94
N LYS A 512 22.50 -7.40 2.33
CA LYS A 512 22.23 -6.97 3.70
C LYS A 512 20.74 -7.15 4.02
N THR A 513 19.87 -6.73 3.12
CA THR A 513 18.43 -6.86 3.27
C THR A 513 18.01 -8.32 3.44
N LEU A 514 18.52 -9.23 2.60
CA LEU A 514 18.21 -10.66 2.69
C LEU A 514 18.67 -11.27 4.03
N ALA A 515 19.80 -10.82 4.57
CA ALA A 515 20.26 -11.23 5.90
C ALA A 515 19.29 -10.74 7.00
N GLU A 516 18.85 -9.48 6.96
CA GLU A 516 17.87 -8.93 7.90
C GLU A 516 16.52 -9.65 7.82
N LEU A 517 16.05 -10.00 6.62
CA LEU A 517 14.83 -10.78 6.42
C LEU A 517 14.93 -12.17 7.06
N LYS A 518 16.11 -12.81 6.93
CA LYS A 518 16.38 -14.09 7.58
C LYS A 518 16.38 -13.98 9.10
N GLU A 519 16.97 -12.93 9.66
CA GLU A 519 16.94 -12.64 11.11
C GLU A 519 15.52 -12.36 11.61
N LEU A 520 14.71 -11.68 10.80
CA LEU A 520 13.30 -11.49 11.06
C LEU A 520 12.52 -12.80 11.02
N GLY A 521 13.07 -13.90 10.50
CA GLY A 521 12.45 -15.23 10.52
C GLY A 521 11.74 -15.60 9.22
N ILE A 522 12.13 -15.00 8.10
CA ILE A 522 11.83 -15.53 6.77
C ILE A 522 12.75 -16.74 6.54
N LYS A 523 12.14 -17.92 6.38
CA LYS A 523 12.86 -19.20 6.28
C LYS A 523 13.32 -19.48 4.87
N ARG A 524 12.51 -19.09 3.88
CA ARG A 524 12.74 -19.41 2.47
C ARG A 524 12.66 -18.15 1.62
N MET A 525 13.70 -17.91 0.83
CA MET A 525 13.80 -16.79 -0.08
C MET A 525 14.16 -17.36 -1.45
N ILE A 526 13.26 -17.24 -2.41
CA ILE A 526 13.44 -17.81 -3.74
C ILE A 526 13.55 -16.70 -4.78
N MET A 527 14.53 -16.79 -5.66
CA MET A 527 14.61 -15.94 -6.84
C MET A 527 13.94 -16.63 -8.04
N LEU A 528 13.01 -15.93 -8.70
CA LEU A 528 12.35 -16.36 -9.93
C LEU A 528 12.85 -15.50 -11.08
N THR A 529 13.36 -16.11 -12.15
CA THR A 529 13.90 -15.36 -13.29
C THR A 529 13.74 -16.08 -14.63
N GLY A 530 13.70 -15.30 -15.72
CA GLY A 530 13.77 -15.82 -17.08
C GLY A 530 15.19 -16.17 -17.53
N ASP A 531 16.22 -15.71 -16.83
CA ASP A 531 17.61 -16.09 -17.10
C ASP A 531 17.82 -17.59 -16.92
N ASN A 532 18.86 -18.15 -17.53
CA ASN A 532 19.14 -19.57 -17.37
C ASN A 532 19.38 -19.95 -15.89
N GLN A 533 19.19 -21.23 -15.58
CA GLN A 533 19.33 -21.75 -14.22
C GLN A 533 20.72 -21.50 -13.60
N GLN A 534 21.79 -21.59 -14.40
CA GLN A 534 23.17 -21.42 -13.91
C GLN A 534 23.46 -19.98 -13.49
N VAL A 535 23.01 -19.00 -14.28
CA VAL A 535 23.08 -17.57 -13.96
C VAL A 535 22.25 -17.27 -12.71
N ALA A 536 21.04 -17.83 -12.62
CA ALA A 536 20.19 -17.67 -11.44
C ALA A 536 20.89 -18.18 -10.16
N GLU A 537 21.49 -19.37 -10.20
CA GLU A 537 22.23 -19.93 -9.07
C GLU A 537 23.47 -19.12 -8.69
N ALA A 538 24.22 -18.63 -9.69
CA ALA A 538 25.40 -17.80 -9.48
C ALA A 538 25.04 -16.47 -8.79
N VAL A 539 24.00 -15.79 -9.28
CA VAL A 539 23.50 -14.54 -8.68
C VAL A 539 22.97 -14.80 -7.26
N ALA A 540 22.16 -15.84 -7.07
CA ALA A 540 21.62 -16.20 -5.77
C ALA A 540 22.71 -16.47 -4.73
N LYS A 541 23.78 -17.18 -5.12
CA LYS A 541 24.94 -17.43 -4.25
C LYS A 541 25.68 -16.14 -3.86
N ARG A 542 25.75 -15.16 -4.77
CA ARG A 542 26.42 -13.87 -4.52
C ARG A 542 25.68 -13.01 -3.51
N ILE A 543 24.34 -12.97 -3.60
CA ILE A 543 23.49 -12.17 -2.71
C ILE A 543 23.00 -12.92 -1.46
N GLY A 544 23.11 -14.25 -1.42
CA GLY A 544 22.75 -15.08 -0.27
C GLY A 544 21.28 -15.51 -0.22
N ILE A 545 20.64 -15.71 -1.38
CA ILE A 545 19.28 -16.26 -1.51
C ILE A 545 19.29 -17.79 -1.28
N THR A 546 18.19 -18.36 -0.77
CA THR A 546 18.14 -19.80 -0.41
C THR A 546 17.94 -20.69 -1.62
N ASP A 547 17.11 -20.27 -2.58
CA ASP A 547 16.77 -21.06 -3.77
C ASP A 547 16.69 -20.16 -5.02
N ALA A 548 17.00 -20.69 -6.20
CA ALA A 548 16.89 -19.98 -7.47
C ALA A 548 16.21 -20.86 -8.53
N MET A 549 15.31 -20.25 -9.30
CA MET A 549 14.63 -20.88 -10.43
C MET A 549 14.79 -20.00 -11.66
N GLY A 550 15.53 -20.49 -12.65
CA GLY A 550 15.76 -19.86 -13.94
C GLY A 550 14.98 -20.51 -15.08
N GLY A 551 14.96 -19.85 -16.24
CA GLY A 551 14.30 -20.29 -17.46
C GLY A 551 12.78 -20.18 -17.40
N LEU A 552 12.25 -19.35 -16.50
CA LEU A 552 10.80 -19.25 -16.27
C LEU A 552 10.14 -18.28 -17.24
N LEU A 553 9.01 -18.72 -17.81
CA LEU A 553 8.03 -17.84 -18.45
C LEU A 553 7.09 -17.23 -17.39
N PRO A 554 6.34 -16.16 -17.70
CA PRO A 554 5.38 -15.56 -16.76
C PRO A 554 4.40 -16.58 -16.15
N GLU A 555 3.91 -17.54 -16.94
CA GLU A 555 3.00 -18.59 -16.48
C GLU A 555 3.69 -19.57 -15.52
N ASP A 556 4.99 -19.82 -15.71
CA ASP A 556 5.77 -20.69 -14.85
C ASP A 556 6.10 -20.02 -13.52
N LYS A 557 6.27 -18.69 -13.51
CA LYS A 557 6.34 -17.92 -12.26
C LYS A 557 5.07 -18.07 -11.43
N VAL A 558 3.89 -18.00 -12.06
CA VAL A 558 2.60 -18.20 -11.37
C VAL A 558 2.52 -19.61 -10.76
N LYS A 559 2.86 -20.66 -11.52
CA LYS A 559 2.88 -22.04 -11.02
C LYS A 559 3.86 -22.21 -9.85
N ALA A 560 5.04 -21.60 -9.93
CA ALA A 560 6.02 -21.62 -8.86
C ALA A 560 5.45 -21.01 -7.56
N ILE A 561 4.76 -19.87 -7.66
CA ILE A 561 4.06 -19.24 -6.52
C ILE A 561 2.99 -20.17 -5.95
N GLU A 562 2.15 -20.80 -6.79
CA GLU A 562 1.12 -21.73 -6.33
C GLU A 562 1.71 -22.92 -5.55
N ASP A 563 2.80 -23.50 -6.05
CA ASP A 563 3.47 -24.62 -5.40
C ASP A 563 4.18 -24.20 -4.10
N LEU A 564 4.71 -22.98 -4.05
CA LEU A 564 5.24 -22.41 -2.81
C LEU A 564 4.15 -22.18 -1.78
N ILE A 565 2.97 -21.68 -2.17
CA ILE A 565 1.84 -21.48 -1.26
C ILE A 565 1.38 -22.82 -0.66
N LYS A 566 1.31 -23.89 -1.46
CA LYS A 566 0.97 -25.23 -0.96
C LYS A 566 1.93 -25.74 0.12
N ARG A 567 3.22 -25.39 0.02
CA ARG A 567 4.28 -25.85 0.94
C ARG A 567 4.41 -24.96 2.17
N GLU A 568 4.39 -23.65 1.99
CA GLU A 568 4.74 -22.65 3.01
C GLU A 568 3.50 -21.95 3.60
N LYS A 569 2.30 -22.23 3.08
CA LYS A 569 0.99 -21.62 3.42
C LYS A 569 0.85 -20.14 3.05
N GLN A 570 1.86 -19.31 3.33
CA GLN A 570 1.84 -17.87 3.05
C GLN A 570 3.14 -17.45 2.36
N VAL A 571 3.00 -16.86 1.17
CA VAL A 571 4.12 -16.46 0.31
C VAL A 571 3.90 -15.05 -0.20
N ALA A 572 4.91 -14.19 -0.07
CA ALA A 572 4.92 -12.92 -0.80
C ALA A 572 5.66 -13.05 -2.12
N MET A 573 5.23 -12.29 -3.13
CA MET A 573 5.96 -12.09 -4.37
C MET A 573 6.33 -10.61 -4.50
N ILE A 574 7.61 -10.33 -4.75
CA ILE A 574 8.15 -8.99 -4.94
C ILE A 574 8.57 -8.82 -6.40
N GLY A 575 8.12 -7.73 -7.03
CA GLY A 575 8.47 -7.41 -8.42
C GLY A 575 8.39 -5.90 -8.69
N ASP A 576 8.95 -5.47 -9.82
CA ASP A 576 8.93 -4.08 -10.32
C ASP A 576 7.72 -3.79 -11.25
N GLY A 577 7.15 -4.85 -11.82
CA GLY A 577 5.79 -4.90 -12.34
C GLY A 577 5.62 -4.43 -13.79
N VAL A 578 5.50 -5.43 -14.67
CA VAL A 578 4.54 -5.63 -15.78
C VAL A 578 4.46 -7.15 -16.02
N ASN A 579 5.62 -7.82 -15.98
CA ASN A 579 5.77 -9.27 -16.19
C ASN A 579 5.38 -10.11 -14.96
N ASP A 580 5.50 -9.55 -13.76
CA ASP A 580 5.27 -10.26 -12.49
C ASP A 580 3.89 -10.04 -11.88
N ALA A 581 3.08 -9.15 -12.47
CA ALA A 581 1.74 -8.83 -11.98
C ALA A 581 0.86 -10.09 -11.79
N PRO A 582 0.84 -11.07 -12.72
CA PRO A 582 0.08 -12.31 -12.50
C PRO A 582 0.58 -13.14 -11.30
N ALA A 583 1.90 -13.20 -11.08
CA ALA A 583 2.49 -13.93 -9.97
C ALA A 583 2.26 -13.22 -8.63
N MET A 584 2.31 -11.88 -8.63
CA MET A 584 1.98 -11.04 -7.47
C MET A 584 0.51 -11.20 -7.07
N ALA A 585 -0.41 -11.10 -8.02
CA ALA A 585 -1.85 -11.26 -7.76
C ALA A 585 -2.21 -12.64 -7.20
N LYS A 586 -1.44 -13.68 -7.55
CA LYS A 586 -1.66 -15.04 -7.05
C LYS A 586 -1.01 -15.31 -5.68
N SER A 587 -0.03 -14.50 -5.29
CA SER A 587 0.66 -14.63 -4.02
C SER A 587 -0.27 -14.29 -2.84
N THR A 588 0.15 -14.61 -1.61
CA THR A 588 -0.60 -14.20 -0.42
C THR A 588 -0.51 -12.69 -0.21
N VAL A 589 0.63 -12.10 -0.55
CA VAL A 589 0.87 -10.65 -0.49
C VAL A 589 1.76 -10.25 -1.66
N GLY A 590 1.22 -9.49 -2.61
CA GLY A 590 1.98 -8.90 -3.70
C GLY A 590 2.66 -7.60 -3.25
N ILE A 591 3.97 -7.49 -3.47
CA ILE A 591 4.76 -6.31 -3.11
C ILE A 591 5.38 -5.68 -4.37
N ALA A 592 5.01 -4.45 -4.68
CA ALA A 592 5.61 -3.70 -5.78
C ALA A 592 6.84 -2.90 -5.33
N MET A 593 7.92 -2.99 -6.10
CA MET A 593 9.09 -2.12 -6.04
C MET A 593 8.86 -0.85 -6.88
N GLY A 594 9.43 0.29 -6.46
CA GLY A 594 9.49 1.49 -7.30
C GLY A 594 8.13 2.00 -7.76
N ALA A 595 7.10 1.89 -6.92
CA ALA A 595 5.70 2.08 -7.31
C ALA A 595 5.36 3.49 -7.82
N ALA A 596 6.24 4.48 -7.61
CA ALA A 596 6.17 5.79 -8.23
C ALA A 596 6.39 5.78 -9.77
N GLY A 597 6.86 4.66 -10.35
CA GLY A 597 7.20 4.53 -11.77
C GLY A 597 6.38 3.52 -12.59
N SER A 598 5.57 2.64 -11.96
CA SER A 598 4.78 1.62 -12.68
C SER A 598 3.34 1.53 -12.17
N ASP A 599 2.40 1.96 -13.02
CA ASP A 599 0.97 1.98 -12.73
C ASP A 599 0.38 0.58 -12.54
N VAL A 600 0.81 -0.38 -13.37
CA VAL A 600 0.33 -1.78 -13.32
C VAL A 600 0.78 -2.45 -12.02
N ALA A 601 2.00 -2.15 -11.56
CA ALA A 601 2.54 -2.66 -10.31
C ALA A 601 1.73 -2.15 -9.11
N LEU A 602 1.43 -0.85 -9.10
CA LEU A 602 0.69 -0.19 -8.02
C LEU A 602 -0.78 -0.63 -7.96
N GLU A 603 -1.43 -0.90 -9.09
CA GLU A 603 -2.79 -1.46 -9.11
C GLU A 603 -2.83 -2.91 -8.60
N THR A 604 -1.87 -3.74 -9.01
CA THR A 604 -1.88 -5.18 -8.71
C THR A 604 -1.37 -5.51 -7.30
N ALA A 605 -0.45 -4.72 -6.75
CA ALA A 605 0.19 -5.02 -5.47
C ALA A 605 -0.71 -4.72 -4.27
N ASP A 606 -0.62 -5.53 -3.23
CA ASP A 606 -1.23 -5.26 -1.93
C ASP A 606 -0.41 -4.26 -1.11
N ILE A 607 0.91 -4.25 -1.34
CA ILE A 607 1.89 -3.40 -0.68
C ILE A 607 2.78 -2.76 -1.73
N ALA A 608 3.06 -1.47 -1.60
CA ALA A 608 3.93 -0.75 -2.51
C ALA A 608 5.09 -0.08 -1.76
N LEU A 609 6.31 -0.31 -2.23
CA LEU A 609 7.50 0.39 -1.80
C LEU A 609 7.67 1.61 -2.72
N MET A 610 7.53 2.81 -2.12
CA MET A 610 7.50 4.07 -2.86
C MET A 610 8.84 4.41 -3.49
N ALA A 611 9.91 4.15 -2.73
CA ALA A 611 11.26 4.19 -3.23
C ALA A 611 11.62 2.85 -3.87
N ASP A 612 12.55 2.89 -4.82
CA ASP A 612 13.16 1.70 -5.41
C ASP A 612 14.21 1.09 -4.46
N ARG A 613 13.81 0.87 -3.20
CA ARG A 613 14.67 0.52 -2.07
C ARG A 613 14.21 -0.75 -1.40
N LEU A 614 14.94 -1.82 -1.70
CA LEU A 614 14.64 -3.15 -1.19
C LEU A 614 14.80 -3.22 0.35
N ASP A 615 15.67 -2.37 0.92
CA ASP A 615 15.96 -2.30 2.36
C ASP A 615 14.83 -1.71 3.22
N ASN A 616 13.72 -1.27 2.62
CA ASN A 616 12.49 -0.96 3.36
C ASN A 616 11.65 -2.21 3.68
N LEU A 617 11.90 -3.34 3.00
CA LEU A 617 11.15 -4.57 3.21
C LEU A 617 11.29 -5.16 4.64
N PRO A 618 12.49 -5.19 5.26
CA PRO A 618 12.63 -5.58 6.67
C PRO A 618 11.78 -4.73 7.62
N PHE A 619 11.71 -3.41 7.38
CA PHE A 619 10.87 -2.51 8.19
C PHE A 619 9.39 -2.87 8.06
N ALA A 620 8.90 -3.06 6.84
CA ALA A 620 7.50 -3.42 6.58
C ALA A 620 7.13 -4.73 7.29
N ILE A 621 7.94 -5.78 7.11
CA ILE A 621 7.70 -7.09 7.74
C ILE A 621 7.82 -7.01 9.27
N GLY A 622 8.81 -6.29 9.79
CA GLY A 622 8.99 -6.08 11.22
C GLY A 622 7.80 -5.37 11.86
N LEU A 623 7.31 -4.30 11.23
CA LEU A 623 6.12 -3.56 11.66
C LEU A 623 4.87 -4.44 11.63
N SER A 624 4.66 -5.20 10.56
CA SER A 624 3.52 -6.13 10.43
C SER A 624 3.54 -7.24 11.49
N ARG A 625 4.71 -7.80 11.80
CA ARG A 625 4.87 -8.78 12.88
C ARG A 625 4.59 -8.17 14.25
N GLN A 626 5.08 -6.96 14.50
CA GLN A 626 4.82 -6.25 15.75
C GLN A 626 3.34 -5.89 15.88
N SER A 627 2.68 -5.48 14.79
CA SER A 627 1.24 -5.23 14.73
C SER A 627 0.45 -6.51 15.09
N ARG A 628 0.80 -7.65 14.49
CA ARG A 628 0.17 -8.94 14.81
C ARG A 628 0.34 -9.34 16.28
N ARG A 629 1.50 -9.04 16.87
CA ARG A 629 1.74 -9.24 18.31
C ARG A 629 0.86 -8.31 19.17
N VAL A 630 0.73 -7.04 18.79
CA VAL A 630 -0.16 -6.07 19.45
C VAL A 630 -1.61 -6.53 19.39
N ILE A 631 -2.09 -6.92 18.21
CA ILE A 631 -3.45 -7.43 18.02
C ILE A 631 -3.70 -8.63 18.93
N LYS A 632 -2.77 -9.60 18.98
CA LYS A 632 -2.90 -10.76 19.88
C LYS A 632 -2.93 -10.35 21.35
N GLN A 633 -2.13 -9.38 21.77
CA GLN A 633 -2.18 -8.85 23.15
C GLN A 633 -3.53 -8.21 23.44
N ASN A 634 -4.04 -7.39 22.51
CA ASN A 634 -5.31 -6.71 22.66
C ASN A 634 -6.47 -7.71 22.78
N LEU A 635 -6.48 -8.77 21.98
CA LEU A 635 -7.44 -9.87 22.08
C LEU A 635 -7.36 -10.61 23.42
N VAL A 636 -6.16 -10.86 23.93
CA VAL A 636 -5.97 -11.52 25.24
C VAL A 636 -6.46 -10.62 26.36
N ILE A 637 -6.20 -9.31 26.28
CA ILE A 637 -6.66 -8.33 27.28
C ILE A 637 -8.19 -8.22 27.26
N SER A 638 -8.80 -8.06 26.07
CA SER A 638 -10.25 -7.88 25.95
C SER A 638 -11.03 -9.12 26.35
N LEU A 639 -10.66 -10.30 25.81
CA LEU A 639 -11.32 -11.56 26.18
C LEU A 639 -11.02 -11.97 27.63
N GLY A 640 -9.79 -11.71 28.11
CA GLY A 640 -9.41 -11.98 29.49
C GLY A 640 -10.21 -11.14 30.49
N MET A 641 -10.44 -9.86 30.19
CA MET A 641 -11.26 -8.98 31.02
C MET A 641 -12.70 -9.49 31.11
N VAL A 642 -13.32 -9.80 29.96
CA VAL A 642 -14.68 -10.37 29.91
C VAL A 642 -14.78 -11.69 30.69
N ALA A 643 -13.80 -12.59 30.50
CA ALA A 643 -13.77 -13.90 31.18
C ALA A 643 -13.66 -13.78 32.70
N VAL A 644 -13.11 -12.68 33.21
CA VAL A 644 -12.99 -12.40 34.65
C VAL A 644 -14.21 -11.65 35.19
N LEU A 645 -14.65 -10.58 34.50
CA LEU A 645 -15.73 -9.71 34.99
C LEU A 645 -17.09 -10.40 34.98
N ILE A 646 -17.40 -11.24 33.99
CA ILE A 646 -18.69 -11.94 33.92
C ILE A 646 -18.91 -12.86 35.14
N PRO A 647 -18.00 -13.79 35.49
CA PRO A 647 -18.18 -14.60 36.69
C PRO A 647 -18.24 -13.78 37.97
N LEU A 648 -17.40 -12.74 38.13
CA LEU A 648 -17.40 -11.89 39.31
C LEU A 648 -18.72 -11.14 39.50
N THR A 649 -19.32 -10.65 38.41
CA THR A 649 -20.62 -9.97 38.45
C THR A 649 -21.77 -10.95 38.67
N ILE A 650 -21.75 -12.14 38.05
CA ILE A 650 -22.74 -13.19 38.29
C ILE A 650 -22.73 -13.63 39.76
N LEU A 651 -21.56 -13.81 40.36
CA LEU A 651 -21.41 -14.19 41.77
C LEU A 651 -21.75 -13.03 42.74
N GLY A 652 -22.02 -11.83 42.23
CA GLY A 652 -22.29 -10.64 43.03
C GLY A 652 -21.07 -10.08 43.77
N ILE A 653 -19.86 -10.48 43.37
CA ILE A 653 -18.59 -9.98 43.93
C ILE A 653 -18.28 -8.59 43.35
N SER A 654 -18.70 -8.32 42.12
CA SER A 654 -18.54 -7.03 41.44
C SER A 654 -19.90 -6.40 41.10
N GLY A 655 -20.04 -5.10 41.39
CA GLY A 655 -21.18 -4.27 40.97
C GLY A 655 -20.95 -3.57 39.63
N ILE A 656 -21.85 -2.65 39.27
CA ILE A 656 -21.76 -1.88 38.01
C ILE A 656 -20.48 -1.04 38.00
N GLY A 657 -20.18 -0.27 39.05
CA GLY A 657 -19.00 0.61 39.08
C GLY A 657 -17.67 -0.10 38.77
N PRO A 658 -17.28 -1.14 39.53
CA PRO A 658 -16.05 -1.88 39.24
C PRO A 658 -16.06 -2.60 37.88
N ALA A 659 -17.23 -3.08 37.42
CA ALA A 659 -17.37 -3.70 36.10
C ALA A 659 -17.08 -2.69 34.98
N VAL A 660 -17.61 -1.47 35.07
CA VAL A 660 -17.33 -0.38 34.12
C VAL A 660 -15.86 -0.02 34.14
N ILE A 661 -15.26 0.18 35.31
CA ILE A 661 -13.84 0.56 35.42
C ILE A 661 -12.95 -0.52 34.77
N GLY A 662 -13.25 -1.80 35.01
CA GLY A 662 -12.53 -2.91 34.36
C GLY A 662 -12.74 -2.93 32.85
N HIS A 663 -13.99 -2.81 32.39
CA HIS A 663 -14.33 -2.83 30.98
C HIS A 663 -13.72 -1.64 30.22
N GLU A 664 -14.04 -0.40 30.59
CA GLU A 664 -13.55 0.82 29.94
C GLU A 664 -12.04 0.97 30.09
N GLY A 665 -11.50 0.61 31.26
CA GLY A 665 -10.06 0.56 31.47
C GLY A 665 -9.37 -0.37 30.48
N SER A 666 -9.94 -1.54 30.20
CA SER A 666 -9.39 -2.48 29.20
C SER A 666 -9.46 -1.93 27.78
N THR A 667 -10.54 -1.22 27.40
CA THR A 667 -10.67 -0.54 26.10
C THR A 667 -9.56 0.48 25.91
N LEU A 668 -9.32 1.34 26.90
CA LEU A 668 -8.25 2.33 26.86
C LEU A 668 -6.86 1.68 26.73
N VAL A 669 -6.60 0.62 27.52
CA VAL A 669 -5.33 -0.12 27.44
C VAL A 669 -5.10 -0.67 26.03
N VAL A 670 -6.13 -1.26 25.43
CA VAL A 670 -6.10 -1.81 24.07
C VAL A 670 -5.81 -0.72 23.03
N VAL A 671 -6.49 0.43 23.12
CA VAL A 671 -6.28 1.58 22.22
C VAL A 671 -4.85 2.10 22.33
N PHE A 672 -4.36 2.38 23.55
CA PHE A 672 -2.99 2.84 23.76
C PHE A 672 -1.95 1.83 23.29
N ASN A 673 -2.21 0.54 23.50
CA ASN A 673 -1.35 -0.53 23.02
C ASN A 673 -1.31 -0.61 21.48
N GLY A 674 -2.42 -0.30 20.81
CA GLY A 674 -2.49 -0.11 19.36
C GLY A 674 -1.64 1.08 18.89
N LEU A 675 -1.85 2.24 19.49
CA LEU A 675 -1.17 3.50 19.13
C LEU A 675 0.35 3.46 19.26
N ARG A 676 0.90 2.58 20.11
CA ARG A 676 2.37 2.45 20.24
C ARG A 676 3.06 2.11 18.91
N LEU A 677 2.34 1.51 17.96
CA LEU A 677 2.83 1.21 16.61
C LEU A 677 3.17 2.48 15.82
N LEU A 678 2.54 3.62 16.12
CA LEU A 678 2.89 4.91 15.51
C LEU A 678 4.35 5.31 15.75
N VAL A 679 4.97 4.82 16.82
CA VAL A 679 6.35 5.16 17.20
C VAL A 679 7.34 4.04 16.85
N TYR A 680 6.88 2.93 16.24
CA TYR A 680 7.72 1.78 15.88
C TYR A 680 8.92 2.15 14.99
N GLN A 681 10.14 2.13 15.51
CA GLN A 681 11.36 2.36 14.73
C GLN A 681 12.02 1.03 14.36
N ASN A 682 12.50 0.91 13.10
CA ASN A 682 13.31 -0.25 12.72
C ASN A 682 14.65 -0.15 13.43
N GLY A 683 14.93 -1.11 14.32
CA GLY A 683 16.22 -1.21 14.99
C GLY A 683 16.50 -0.11 16.01
N ARG A 684 16.01 -0.31 17.25
CA ARG A 684 16.84 -0.07 18.42
C ARG A 684 16.71 -1.24 19.39
N LYS A 685 17.87 -1.75 19.77
CA LYS A 685 18.11 -2.45 21.04
C LYS A 685 17.55 -1.65 22.21
#